data_AF-B9MKV1-F1
#
_entry.id   AF-B9MKV1-F1
#
_cell.length_a   1.000
_cell.length_b   1.000
_cell.length_c   1.000
_cell.angle_alpha   90.00
_cell.angle_beta   90.00
_cell.angle_gamma   90.00
#
_symmetry.space_group_name_H-M   'P 1'
#
loop_
_entity.id
_entity.type
_entity.pdbx_description
1 polymer ?
#
loop_
_entity_poly.entity_id
_entity_poly.type
_entity_poly.pdbx_seq_one_letter_code
_entity_poly.pdbx_strand_id
1 'polypeptide(L)'
;MPQKFIGLKERLFVKKVNGSVLIVVIIIIAILSTVLLGTMSAVLASLNQSTSIYQKSATGYGAESAAEEFLYYFNQLLEAAKDIAYDYYYKADGTLENTSPGRVRLLLGDESYEPGKILDDLRHGRITQDVAKDKVYKGMEAIIKDEVSRFMNDVGSDASVKVESLPLMEFKKISDLVQLWIKPHYEGLTGYKFDGITVNAWSGATGSSLPDGYTIYIDVSKTRAVTSSDKEVKRTLRLDFKILGNSGSSQNIILNPSPTTVPSSPLDYAIFSKGALNTNKNLTVENGSVYSGGDLTIDGGAAFNIDNLISKGEMVINQDSDSRCRDNNINVRNIIYVEKNLKTNRTYPRLTNIRARIIYVVQDIQLYGAGNYEFNQLFTDNNVVLAGSGVNMVISGLASITGRLEITDGATVTLQNNSVLYCNSLVVRNGSRLILENGAKLYIATTPDASTIISIQNNGGTILYSSSFSYPPTPAEIDEIRNRDYTSGLLTTPLPADSVGSNQLGSTADTSQTPPQIVIYGESYINDNEARIEISARLGLPIVDFSTLQLHLISRGNITFVGGGLTIMNGSIISLGSTFNINTMGNPYAGLTLKYQMPSPPIQQDIESNTGIQPSQAIFTQNDAIERKTLYDILRRNMVTR
;
A
#
# COMPACT_ATOMS: atom_id res chain seq x y z
N MET A 1 67.27 50.83 31.79
CA MET A 1 67.24 49.52 32.49
C MET A 1 66.33 49.65 33.71
N PRO A 2 65.59 48.60 34.14
CA PRO A 2 64.83 47.67 33.31
C PRO A 2 63.50 47.21 33.99
N GLN A 3 62.75 46.38 33.25
CA GLN A 3 61.85 45.30 33.71
C GLN A 3 60.33 45.53 33.91
N LYS A 4 59.62 44.82 33.01
CA LYS A 4 58.47 43.93 33.24
C LYS A 4 57.11 44.57 33.54
N PHE A 5 56.25 44.60 32.52
CA PHE A 5 54.95 43.91 32.58
C PHE A 5 54.59 43.37 31.18
N ILE A 6 55.36 42.38 30.74
CA ILE A 6 54.85 41.31 29.87
C ILE A 6 53.83 40.58 30.74
N GLY A 7 52.54 40.93 30.65
CA GLY A 7 51.53 40.34 31.53
C GLY A 7 50.14 40.98 31.57
N LEU A 8 49.72 41.73 30.54
CA LEU A 8 48.35 42.29 30.47
C LEU A 8 47.62 41.90 29.18
N LYS A 9 48.10 40.85 28.50
CA LYS A 9 47.41 40.17 27.38
C LYS A 9 46.54 38.99 27.82
N GLU A 10 46.52 38.66 29.12
CA GLU A 10 45.70 37.60 29.70
C GLU A 10 45.14 38.11 31.03
N ARG A 11 43.80 38.05 31.20
CA ARG A 11 42.99 38.42 32.40
C ARG A 11 42.34 39.82 32.41
N LEU A 12 41.29 39.96 31.60
CA LEU A 12 40.12 40.86 31.78
C LEU A 12 39.20 40.43 30.61
N PHE A 13 38.35 39.41 30.68
CA PHE A 13 37.19 39.24 31.54
C PHE A 13 36.89 37.74 31.68
N VAL A 14 37.16 37.17 32.87
CA VAL A 14 36.65 35.85 33.27
C VAL A 14 35.61 36.06 34.37
N LYS A 15 34.34 35.79 34.02
CA LYS A 15 33.14 35.46 34.82
C LYS A 15 32.80 36.23 36.11
N LYS A 16 31.62 36.86 36.10
CA LYS A 16 30.42 36.48 36.90
C LYS A 16 29.23 37.38 36.50
N VAL A 17 28.30 36.87 35.71
CA VAL A 17 27.02 37.54 35.42
C VAL A 17 25.91 36.65 35.99
N ASN A 18 25.61 36.81 37.29
CA ASN A 18 24.55 36.08 37.98
C ASN A 18 23.21 36.84 38.02
N GLY A 19 23.11 38.02 37.41
CA GLY A 19 21.89 38.85 37.42
C GLY A 19 20.93 38.58 36.26
N SER A 20 21.42 38.46 35.02
CA SER A 20 20.60 38.24 33.81
C SER A 20 20.00 36.84 33.74
N VAL A 21 20.73 35.83 34.21
CA VAL A 21 20.26 34.44 34.28
C VAL A 21 19.07 34.32 35.22
N LEU A 22 19.08 35.04 36.36
CA LEU A 22 17.98 34.98 37.33
C LEU A 22 16.67 35.53 36.75
N ILE A 23 16.71 36.59 35.94
CA ILE A 23 15.51 37.18 35.32
C ILE A 23 14.96 36.27 34.23
N VAL A 24 15.84 35.73 33.36
CA VAL A 24 15.44 34.73 32.37
C VAL A 24 14.84 33.51 33.07
N VAL A 25 15.43 33.07 34.19
CA VAL A 25 14.90 31.97 35.01
C VAL A 25 13.56 32.33 35.65
N ILE A 26 13.35 33.55 36.18
CA ILE A 26 12.07 33.96 36.79
C ILE A 26 10.96 34.09 35.73
N ILE A 27 11.28 34.63 34.54
CA ILE A 27 10.34 34.71 33.41
C ILE A 27 10.02 33.31 32.90
N ILE A 28 11.03 32.45 32.75
CA ILE A 28 10.86 31.03 32.41
C ILE A 28 10.01 30.32 33.47
N ILE A 29 10.24 30.55 34.77
CA ILE A 29 9.44 29.96 35.85
C ILE A 29 8.00 30.48 35.84
N ALA A 30 7.78 31.77 35.61
CA ALA A 30 6.43 32.36 35.56
C ALA A 30 5.64 31.83 34.35
N ILE A 31 6.31 31.70 33.20
CA ILE A 31 5.72 31.14 31.99
C ILE A 31 5.51 29.64 32.13
N LEU A 32 6.49 28.89 32.64
CA LEU A 32 6.35 27.49 33.02
C LEU A 32 5.19 27.30 33.97
N SER A 33 5.03 28.15 34.99
CA SER A 33 3.93 28.05 35.97
C SER A 33 2.57 28.35 35.35
N THR A 34 2.50 29.30 34.41
CA THR A 34 1.26 29.64 33.69
C THR A 34 0.87 28.54 32.72
N VAL A 35 1.84 27.95 32.02
CA VAL A 35 1.65 26.76 31.17
C VAL A 35 1.26 25.55 32.03
N LEU A 36 1.91 25.34 33.18
CA LEU A 36 1.59 24.25 34.12
C LEU A 36 0.17 24.39 34.67
N LEU A 37 -0.24 25.61 35.06
CA LEU A 37 -1.59 25.88 35.55
C LEU A 37 -2.63 25.75 34.44
N GLY A 38 -2.31 26.18 33.22
CA GLY A 38 -3.16 26.03 32.04
C GLY A 38 -3.36 24.56 31.64
N THR A 39 -2.28 23.77 31.59
CA THR A 39 -2.33 22.34 31.31
C THR A 39 -3.00 21.57 32.45
N MET A 40 -2.72 21.88 33.72
CA MET A 40 -3.44 21.29 34.86
C MET A 40 -4.92 21.62 34.83
N SER A 41 -5.31 22.83 34.46
CA SER A 41 -6.73 23.22 34.37
C SER A 41 -7.44 22.54 33.19
N ALA A 42 -6.76 22.34 32.05
CA ALA A 42 -7.26 21.55 30.92
C ALA A 42 -7.38 20.05 31.25
N VAL A 43 -6.39 19.50 31.98
CA VAL A 43 -6.40 18.12 32.48
C VAL A 43 -7.49 17.92 33.54
N LEU A 44 -7.69 18.86 34.46
CA LEU A 44 -8.77 18.83 35.47
C LEU A 44 -10.16 18.96 34.84
N ALA A 45 -10.33 19.83 33.84
CA ALA A 45 -11.59 19.95 33.08
C ALA A 45 -11.91 18.66 32.30
N SER A 46 -10.90 18.02 31.70
CA SER A 46 -11.01 16.72 31.04
C SER A 46 -11.31 15.56 32.02
N LEU A 47 -10.65 15.57 33.19
CA LEU A 47 -10.85 14.60 34.27
C LEU A 47 -12.27 14.61 34.84
N ASN A 48 -12.89 15.81 34.92
CA ASN A 48 -14.26 15.99 35.41
C ASN A 48 -15.35 15.59 34.40
N GLN A 49 -15.06 15.56 33.10
CA GLN A 49 -16.05 15.22 32.05
C GLN A 49 -15.93 13.79 31.51
N SER A 50 -14.81 13.09 31.68
CA SER A 50 -14.60 11.76 31.09
C SER A 50 -14.62 10.61 32.12
N THR A 51 -15.28 9.50 31.78
CA THR A 51 -15.36 8.27 32.59
C THR A 51 -14.25 7.26 32.26
N SER A 52 -13.37 7.54 31.29
CA SER A 52 -12.35 6.59 30.79
C SER A 52 -10.91 6.99 31.15
N ILE A 53 -10.15 6.07 31.78
CA ILE A 53 -8.71 6.24 32.10
C ILE A 53 -7.86 6.44 30.83
N TYR A 54 -8.30 5.90 29.70
CA TYR A 54 -7.61 6.01 28.41
C TYR A 54 -7.65 7.43 27.86
N GLN A 55 -8.82 8.07 27.87
CA GLN A 55 -8.98 9.47 27.44
C GLN A 55 -8.30 10.46 28.38
N LYS A 56 -8.23 10.13 29.67
CA LYS A 56 -7.51 10.90 30.70
C LYS A 56 -6.00 10.91 30.46
N SER A 57 -5.43 9.78 30.06
CA SER A 57 -3.99 9.64 29.79
C SER A 57 -3.60 10.30 28.47
N ALA A 58 -4.39 10.13 27.41
CA ALA A 58 -4.15 10.76 26.10
C ALA A 58 -4.19 12.30 26.17
N THR A 59 -5.13 12.87 26.93
CA THR A 59 -5.19 14.33 27.17
C THR A 59 -4.00 14.83 27.97
N GLY A 60 -3.52 14.04 28.95
CA GLY A 60 -2.30 14.35 29.71
C GLY A 60 -1.06 14.44 28.83
N TYR A 61 -0.83 13.42 27.99
CA TYR A 61 0.32 13.40 27.07
C TYR A 61 0.24 14.47 25.97
N GLY A 62 -0.96 14.75 25.45
CA GLY A 62 -1.16 15.86 24.50
C GLY A 62 -0.83 17.23 25.10
N ALA A 63 -1.19 17.45 26.37
CA ALA A 63 -0.87 18.67 27.10
C ALA A 63 0.63 18.80 27.41
N GLU A 64 1.31 17.69 27.74
CA GLU A 64 2.77 17.65 27.95
C GLU A 64 3.52 17.96 26.64
N SER A 65 3.12 17.35 25.52
CA SER A 65 3.75 17.60 24.20
C SER A 65 3.55 19.04 23.73
N ALA A 66 2.38 19.64 23.94
CA ALA A 66 2.13 21.04 23.58
C ALA A 66 2.93 22.01 24.47
N ALA A 67 3.11 21.68 25.75
CA ALA A 67 3.94 22.45 26.66
C ALA A 67 5.43 22.41 26.26
N GLU A 68 5.95 21.25 25.87
CA GLU A 68 7.33 21.10 25.37
C GLU A 68 7.56 21.87 24.06
N GLU A 69 6.59 21.82 23.14
CA GLU A 69 6.65 22.56 21.88
C GLU A 69 6.60 24.08 22.11
N PHE A 70 5.76 24.55 23.03
CA PHE A 70 5.72 25.96 23.43
C PHE A 70 7.04 26.40 24.08
N LEU A 71 7.58 25.62 25.02
CA LEU A 71 8.87 25.91 25.66
C LEU A 71 10.03 25.95 24.65
N TYR A 72 9.97 25.12 23.61
CA TYR A 72 10.94 25.11 22.52
C TYR A 72 10.89 26.39 21.69
N TYR A 73 9.73 26.80 21.18
CA TYR A 73 9.60 28.05 20.42
C TYR A 73 9.90 29.27 21.28
N PHE A 74 9.52 29.23 22.55
CA PHE A 74 9.83 30.29 23.50
C PHE A 74 11.33 30.41 23.77
N ASN A 75 12.05 29.29 23.92
CA ASN A 75 13.50 29.32 24.11
C ASN A 75 14.23 29.85 22.85
N GLN A 76 13.78 29.47 21.64
CA GLN A 76 14.32 30.04 20.40
C GLN A 76 14.08 31.54 20.28
N LEU A 77 12.88 32.00 20.65
CA LEU A 77 12.56 33.42 20.69
C LEU A 77 13.46 34.15 21.69
N LEU A 78 13.68 33.60 22.89
CA LEU A 78 14.56 34.19 23.88
C LEU A 78 16.01 34.27 23.40
N GLU A 79 16.50 33.24 22.70
CA GLU A 79 17.84 33.28 22.09
C GLU A 79 17.92 34.34 20.98
N ALA A 80 16.93 34.43 20.10
CA ALA A 80 16.88 35.42 19.04
C ALA A 80 16.75 36.85 19.60
N ALA A 81 15.88 37.07 20.58
CA ALA A 81 15.69 38.35 21.25
C ALA A 81 16.95 38.79 21.99
N LYS A 82 17.65 37.84 22.61
CA LYS A 82 18.96 38.06 23.24
C LYS A 82 19.99 38.47 22.18
N ASP A 83 20.09 37.74 21.07
CA ASP A 83 21.04 38.06 19.99
C ASP A 83 20.74 39.45 19.39
N ILE A 84 19.47 39.78 19.12
CA ILE A 84 19.04 41.11 18.67
C ILE A 84 19.46 42.19 19.67
N ALA A 85 19.27 41.95 20.98
CA ALA A 85 19.69 42.90 22.00
C ALA A 85 21.22 43.03 22.09
N TYR A 86 21.98 41.96 21.85
CA TYR A 86 23.44 42.02 21.79
C TYR A 86 23.92 42.80 20.57
N ASP A 87 23.42 42.46 19.38
CA ASP A 87 23.77 43.12 18.12
C ASP A 87 23.37 44.61 18.13
N TYR A 88 22.32 44.97 18.87
CA TYR A 88 21.91 46.36 19.05
C TYR A 88 22.92 47.18 19.87
N TYR A 89 23.49 46.59 20.92
CA TYR A 89 24.38 47.30 21.85
C TYR A 89 25.86 47.15 21.53
N TYR A 90 26.26 46.08 20.85
CA TYR A 90 27.66 45.72 20.68
C TYR A 90 27.98 45.40 19.22
N LYS A 91 29.17 45.85 18.81
CA LYS A 91 29.79 45.47 17.55
C LYS A 91 30.29 44.03 17.61
N ALA A 92 30.59 43.46 16.45
CA ALA A 92 31.17 42.12 16.33
C ALA A 92 32.49 41.94 17.11
N ASP A 93 33.21 43.03 17.42
CA ASP A 93 34.43 43.02 18.24
C ASP A 93 34.17 43.12 19.76
N GLY A 94 32.91 43.15 20.19
CA GLY A 94 32.49 43.25 21.58
C GLY A 94 32.53 44.66 22.17
N THR A 95 32.82 45.69 21.37
CA THR A 95 32.77 47.09 21.82
C THR A 95 31.35 47.65 21.70
N LEU A 96 31.00 48.63 22.54
CA LEU A 96 29.69 49.28 22.47
C LEU A 96 29.48 49.99 21.13
N GLU A 97 28.26 49.88 20.60
CA GLU A 97 27.85 50.61 19.41
C GLU A 97 27.97 52.12 19.62
N ASN A 98 28.48 52.80 18.59
CA ASN A 98 28.70 54.26 18.66
C ASN A 98 27.56 55.06 18.03
N THR A 99 26.52 54.37 17.58
CA THR A 99 25.30 54.95 17.01
C THR A 99 24.20 54.97 18.05
N SER A 100 23.20 55.84 17.88
CA SER A 100 21.98 55.86 18.70
C SER A 100 20.80 55.46 17.81
N PRO A 101 20.53 54.15 17.64
CA PRO A 101 19.55 53.68 16.66
C PRO A 101 18.10 54.05 17.01
N GLY A 102 17.84 54.46 18.26
CA GLY A 102 16.58 55.08 18.69
C GLY A 102 15.50 54.08 19.15
N ARG A 103 15.72 52.77 19.00
CA ARG A 103 14.76 51.74 19.40
C ARG A 103 14.55 51.73 20.92
N VAL A 104 15.61 51.87 21.70
CA VAL A 104 15.53 51.80 23.17
C VAL A 104 14.91 53.08 23.74
N ARG A 105 15.20 54.24 23.14
CA ARG A 105 14.53 55.50 23.44
C ARG A 105 13.03 55.40 23.24
N LEU A 106 12.56 54.70 22.20
CA LEU A 106 11.13 54.48 21.97
C LEU A 106 10.51 53.55 23.02
N LEU A 107 11.26 52.53 23.49
CA LEU A 107 10.78 51.56 24.47
C LEU A 107 10.81 52.08 25.91
N LEU A 108 11.80 52.91 26.27
CA LEU A 108 12.03 53.40 27.63
C LEU A 108 11.72 54.90 27.81
N GLY A 109 11.49 55.64 26.74
CA GLY A 109 11.24 57.08 26.78
C GLY A 109 12.47 57.95 27.09
N ASP A 110 13.65 57.36 27.21
CA ASP A 110 14.89 58.06 27.60
C ASP A 110 16.06 57.66 26.67
N GLU A 111 16.65 58.65 26.02
CA GLU A 111 17.80 58.48 25.12
C GLU A 111 19.09 58.12 25.87
N SER A 112 19.12 58.34 27.19
CA SER A 112 20.29 58.07 28.02
C SER A 112 20.64 56.57 28.13
N TYR A 113 19.79 55.69 27.58
CA TYR A 113 20.00 54.25 27.46
C TYR A 113 20.51 53.82 26.08
N GLU A 114 20.58 54.69 25.08
CA GLU A 114 21.09 54.32 23.75
C GLU A 114 22.60 54.03 23.77
N PRO A 115 23.10 53.03 23.00
CA PRO A 115 24.50 52.61 23.06
C PRO A 115 25.47 53.75 22.73
N GLY A 116 25.18 54.55 21.70
CA GLY A 116 25.97 55.72 21.34
C GLY A 116 25.98 56.81 22.41
N LYS A 117 24.86 57.02 23.11
CA LYS A 117 24.76 58.00 24.20
C LYS A 117 25.47 57.55 25.47
N ILE A 118 25.35 56.26 25.82
CA ILE A 118 26.11 55.62 26.90
C ILE A 118 27.61 55.73 26.62
N LEU A 119 28.04 55.45 25.39
CA LEU A 119 29.43 55.54 25.00
C LEU A 119 29.97 56.99 25.06
N ASP A 120 29.18 57.97 24.61
CA ASP A 120 29.52 59.40 24.70
C ASP A 120 29.67 59.86 26.16
N ASP A 121 28.69 59.53 27.01
CA ASP A 121 28.69 59.91 28.41
C ASP A 121 29.82 59.23 29.19
N LEU A 122 30.16 57.98 28.85
CA LEU A 122 31.27 57.24 29.44
C LEU A 122 32.64 57.83 29.03
N ARG A 123 32.81 58.18 27.75
CA ARG A 123 34.06 58.79 27.23
C ARG A 123 34.33 60.17 27.83
N HIS A 124 33.28 60.93 28.10
CA HIS A 124 33.38 62.27 28.70
C HIS A 124 33.32 62.25 30.23
N GLY A 125 33.35 61.07 30.86
CA GLY A 125 33.37 60.92 32.33
C GLY A 125 32.08 61.36 33.03
N ARG A 126 30.95 61.47 32.30
CA ARG A 126 29.65 61.88 32.85
C ARG A 126 28.96 60.74 33.60
N ILE A 127 29.30 59.50 33.26
CA ILE A 127 28.83 58.29 33.95
C ILE A 127 30.00 57.36 34.25
N THR A 128 29.89 56.56 35.31
CA THR A 128 30.87 55.53 35.63
C THR A 128 30.64 54.26 34.81
N GLN A 129 31.63 53.37 34.78
CA GLN A 129 31.53 52.09 34.08
C GLN A 129 30.38 51.21 34.61
N ASP A 130 30.10 51.26 35.92
CA ASP A 130 29.02 50.49 36.52
C ASP A 130 27.64 51.06 36.14
N VAL A 131 27.53 52.39 36.06
CA VAL A 131 26.32 53.07 35.56
C VAL A 131 26.10 52.76 34.08
N ALA A 132 27.16 52.70 33.28
CA ALA A 132 27.07 52.30 31.87
C ALA A 132 26.57 50.85 31.72
N LYS A 133 27.08 49.91 32.54
CA LYS A 133 26.61 48.50 32.53
C LYS A 133 25.14 48.38 32.92
N ASP A 134 24.69 49.10 33.95
CA ASP A 134 23.28 49.08 34.38
C ASP A 134 22.35 49.64 33.29
N LYS A 135 22.78 50.69 32.60
CA LYS A 135 22.03 51.27 31.48
C LYS A 135 21.94 50.31 30.28
N VAL A 136 23.05 49.69 29.89
CA VAL A 136 23.04 48.67 28.83
C VAL A 136 22.15 47.49 29.22
N TYR A 137 22.24 47.04 30.48
CA TYR A 137 21.41 45.96 31.00
C TYR A 137 19.90 46.27 30.87
N LYS A 138 19.47 47.43 31.38
CA LYS A 138 18.06 47.87 31.30
C LYS A 138 17.58 48.05 29.87
N GLY A 139 18.45 48.54 28.99
CA GLY A 139 18.14 48.70 27.59
C GLY A 139 18.00 47.38 26.83
N MET A 140 18.89 46.42 27.06
CA MET A 140 18.77 45.07 26.51
C MET A 140 17.53 44.34 27.06
N GLU A 141 17.22 44.52 28.35
CA GLU A 141 16.00 43.98 28.96
C GLU A 141 14.73 44.53 28.29
N ALA A 142 14.71 45.82 27.95
CA ALA A 142 13.59 46.44 27.24
C ALA A 142 13.39 45.86 25.83
N ILE A 143 14.48 45.66 25.08
CA ILE A 143 14.43 45.03 23.75
C ILE A 143 13.92 43.60 23.85
N ILE A 144 14.45 42.80 24.79
CA ILE A 144 14.03 41.41 24.97
C ILE A 144 12.55 41.33 25.34
N LYS A 145 12.07 42.21 26.23
CA LYS A 145 10.65 42.28 26.60
C LYS A 145 9.77 42.65 25.41
N ASP A 146 10.18 43.64 24.59
CA ASP A 146 9.46 44.04 23.38
C ASP A 146 9.35 42.89 22.37
N GLU A 147 10.44 42.19 22.09
CA GLU A 147 10.44 41.02 21.19
C GLU A 147 9.55 39.88 21.72
N VAL A 148 9.62 39.61 23.02
CA VAL A 148 8.78 38.59 23.67
C VAL A 148 7.31 39.00 23.64
N SER A 149 6.99 40.26 23.92
CA SER A 149 5.61 40.76 23.90
C SER A 149 5.01 40.79 22.50
N ARG A 150 5.78 41.14 21.46
CA ARG A 150 5.32 41.07 20.06
C ARG A 150 4.97 39.65 19.67
N PHE A 151 5.84 38.69 19.98
CA PHE A 151 5.56 37.28 19.75
C PHE A 151 4.31 36.80 20.51
N MET A 152 4.18 37.13 21.80
CA MET A 152 3.02 36.73 22.59
C MET A 152 1.72 37.37 22.10
N ASN A 153 1.78 38.57 21.50
CA ASN A 153 0.62 39.23 20.90
C ASN A 153 0.28 38.67 19.50
N ASP A 154 1.29 38.32 18.69
CA ASP A 154 1.10 37.72 17.35
C ASP A 154 0.60 36.26 17.43
N VAL A 155 1.06 35.50 18.44
CA VAL A 155 0.62 34.12 18.69
C VAL A 155 -0.66 34.08 19.54
N GLY A 156 -0.88 35.09 20.39
CA GLY A 156 -1.99 35.13 21.36
C GLY A 156 -3.40 35.24 20.77
N SER A 157 -3.56 35.64 19.49
CA SER A 157 -4.87 35.62 18.82
C SER A 157 -5.23 34.27 18.20
N ASP A 158 -4.24 33.43 17.85
CA ASP A 158 -4.45 32.17 17.13
C ASP A 158 -3.99 30.91 17.91
N ALA A 159 -3.29 31.07 19.03
CA ALA A 159 -3.00 29.98 19.97
C ALA A 159 -4.22 29.63 20.84
N SER A 160 -5.37 29.38 20.20
CA SER A 160 -6.27 28.39 20.77
C SER A 160 -5.53 27.05 20.70
N VAL A 161 -5.15 26.48 21.85
CA VAL A 161 -4.73 25.07 21.89
C VAL A 161 -5.98 24.25 21.58
N LYS A 162 -6.27 24.10 20.28
CA LYS A 162 -7.17 23.07 19.81
C LYS A 162 -6.40 21.76 19.95
N VAL A 163 -6.69 21.04 21.02
CA VAL A 163 -6.42 19.61 21.08
C VAL A 163 -7.36 18.98 20.06
N GLU A 164 -6.97 18.99 18.79
CA GLU A 164 -7.62 18.14 17.80
C GLU A 164 -7.24 16.71 18.15
N SER A 165 -8.26 15.91 18.44
CA SER A 165 -8.14 14.45 18.46
C SER A 165 -7.71 14.02 17.06
N LEU A 166 -6.42 13.99 16.80
CA LEU A 166 -5.90 13.33 15.61
C LEU A 166 -6.26 11.85 15.76
N PRO A 167 -6.97 11.26 14.79
CA PRO A 167 -7.19 9.83 14.79
C PRO A 167 -5.83 9.14 14.84
N LEU A 168 -5.75 8.02 15.56
CA LEU A 168 -4.59 7.11 15.52
C LEU A 168 -4.29 6.83 14.04
N MET A 169 -3.18 7.37 13.54
CA MET A 169 -2.83 7.18 12.14
C MET A 169 -2.21 5.79 11.97
N GLU A 170 -2.89 4.97 11.17
CA GLU A 170 -2.44 3.62 10.82
C GLU A 170 -1.45 3.72 9.65
N PHE A 171 -0.18 3.35 9.88
CA PHE A 171 0.85 3.33 8.85
C PHE A 171 1.31 1.90 8.59
N LYS A 172 1.35 1.50 7.32
CA LYS A 172 1.69 0.13 6.86
C LYS A 172 3.19 -0.17 6.99
N LYS A 173 4.05 0.84 6.83
CA LYS A 173 5.51 0.76 6.98
C LYS A 173 6.05 2.00 7.67
N ILE A 174 7.13 1.87 8.44
CA ILE A 174 7.85 3.04 8.99
C ILE A 174 8.37 3.95 7.87
N SER A 175 8.72 3.36 6.72
CA SER A 175 9.07 4.09 5.50
C SER A 175 7.91 4.95 4.99
N ASP A 176 6.67 4.51 5.16
CA ASP A 176 5.49 5.23 4.66
C ASP A 176 5.16 6.41 5.59
N LEU A 177 5.25 6.19 6.91
CA LEU A 177 5.22 7.30 7.88
C LEU A 177 6.31 8.34 7.56
N VAL A 178 7.52 7.87 7.25
CA VAL A 178 8.66 8.73 6.89
C VAL A 178 8.45 9.46 5.58
N GLN A 179 8.05 8.77 4.50
CA GLN A 179 7.99 9.34 3.13
C GLN A 179 6.69 10.06 2.81
N LEU A 180 5.57 9.62 3.38
CA LEU A 180 4.24 10.15 3.06
C LEU A 180 3.76 11.20 4.06
N TRP A 181 4.35 11.23 5.26
CA TRP A 181 3.87 12.09 6.33
C TRP A 181 4.96 12.99 6.91
N ILE A 182 6.02 12.42 7.45
CA ILE A 182 7.09 13.19 8.09
C ILE A 182 7.81 14.05 7.05
N LYS A 183 8.34 13.45 5.99
CA LYS A 183 9.12 14.18 4.97
C LYS A 183 8.30 15.27 4.26
N PRO A 184 7.08 15.02 3.74
CA PRO A 184 6.29 16.06 3.08
C PRO A 184 5.88 17.19 4.04
N HIS A 185 5.61 16.86 5.31
CA HIS A 185 5.32 17.87 6.33
C HIS A 185 6.49 18.83 6.53
N TYR A 186 7.72 18.30 6.71
CA TYR A 186 8.91 19.13 6.93
C TYR A 186 9.44 19.81 5.65
N GLU A 187 9.25 19.21 4.47
CA GLU A 187 9.51 19.84 3.17
C GLU A 187 8.54 21.00 2.88
N GLY A 188 7.32 20.94 3.44
CA GLY A 188 6.31 22.00 3.33
C GLY A 188 6.51 23.20 4.26
N LEU A 189 7.44 23.12 5.23
CA LEU A 189 7.71 24.22 6.17
C LEU A 189 8.49 25.35 5.52
N THR A 190 7.89 26.53 5.45
CA THR A 190 8.51 27.73 4.89
C THR A 190 9.68 28.21 5.76
N GLY A 191 10.85 28.42 5.14
CA GLY A 191 12.06 28.92 5.81
C GLY A 191 12.97 27.85 6.43
N TYR A 192 12.63 26.56 6.27
CA TYR A 192 13.44 25.42 6.70
C TYR A 192 13.86 24.58 5.48
N LYS A 193 14.98 23.87 5.59
CA LYS A 193 15.48 22.91 4.61
C LYS A 193 15.58 21.54 5.29
N PHE A 194 14.93 20.57 4.70
CA PHE A 194 15.01 19.18 5.12
C PHE A 194 16.37 18.59 4.70
N ASP A 195 17.18 18.14 5.66
CA ASP A 195 18.53 17.63 5.40
C ASP A 195 18.57 16.10 5.33
N GLY A 196 17.72 15.40 6.08
CA GLY A 196 17.64 13.95 6.03
C GLY A 196 16.87 13.31 7.19
N ILE A 197 16.65 12.00 7.08
CA ILE A 197 16.04 11.18 8.13
C ILE A 197 16.92 9.95 8.37
N THR A 198 17.22 9.66 9.62
CA THR A 198 17.88 8.42 10.06
C THR A 198 16.93 7.63 10.94
N VAL A 199 16.77 6.33 10.70
CA VAL A 199 15.89 5.46 11.50
C VAL A 199 16.74 4.39 12.18
N ASN A 200 16.68 4.33 13.51
CA ASN A 200 17.38 3.33 14.31
C ASN A 200 16.36 2.41 14.98
N ALA A 201 16.40 1.12 14.68
CA ALA A 201 15.63 0.11 15.41
C ALA A 201 16.30 -0.18 16.76
N TRP A 202 15.50 -0.41 17.80
CA TRP A 202 15.97 -0.93 19.08
C TRP A 202 15.12 -2.14 19.46
N SER A 203 15.79 -3.23 19.83
CA SER A 203 15.17 -4.44 20.33
C SER A 203 15.50 -4.63 21.80
N GLY A 204 14.52 -5.10 22.58
CA GLY A 204 14.69 -5.46 23.97
C GLY A 204 15.54 -6.72 24.10
N ALA A 205 16.86 -6.60 24.00
CA ALA A 205 17.77 -7.71 24.28
C ALA A 205 17.58 -8.14 25.74
N THR A 206 17.13 -9.38 25.92
CA THR A 206 17.07 -10.18 27.15
C THR A 206 17.54 -9.47 28.42
N GLY A 207 16.62 -8.80 29.12
CA GLY A 207 16.81 -8.40 30.52
C GLY A 207 16.69 -6.91 30.86
N SER A 208 16.30 -6.03 29.94
CA SER A 208 15.97 -4.63 30.27
C SER A 208 14.58 -4.24 29.76
N SER A 209 13.86 -3.43 30.54
CA SER A 209 12.40 -3.20 30.53
C SER A 209 11.86 -2.34 29.37
N LEU A 210 12.55 -2.30 28.23
CA LEU A 210 12.14 -1.50 27.08
C LEU A 210 11.59 -2.39 25.95
N PRO A 211 10.35 -2.13 25.46
CA PRO A 211 9.69 -2.88 24.39
C PRO A 211 10.36 -2.61 23.03
N ASP A 212 10.25 -3.50 22.05
CA ASP A 212 10.81 -3.24 20.72
C ASP A 212 10.26 -1.93 20.12
N GLY A 213 11.09 -1.19 19.39
CA GLY A 213 10.72 0.13 18.91
C GLY A 213 11.65 0.73 17.86
N TYR A 214 11.31 1.93 17.40
CA TYR A 214 12.11 2.71 16.46
C TYR A 214 12.40 4.08 17.04
N THR A 215 13.60 4.58 16.78
CA THR A 215 13.97 5.97 17.01
C THR A 215 14.24 6.62 15.65
N ILE A 216 13.40 7.57 15.27
CA ILE A 216 13.57 8.36 14.04
C ILE A 216 14.26 9.66 14.40
N TYR A 217 15.37 9.95 13.73
CA TYR A 217 16.08 11.21 13.78
C TYR A 217 15.77 11.99 12.50
N ILE A 218 15.24 13.19 12.62
CA ILE A 218 14.90 14.07 11.49
C ILE A 218 15.81 15.28 11.54
N ASP A 219 16.67 15.42 10.54
CA ASP A 219 17.60 16.53 10.43
C ASP A 219 16.98 17.65 9.58
N VAL A 220 16.86 18.82 10.20
CA VAL A 220 16.35 20.03 9.55
C VAL A 220 17.35 21.16 9.77
N SER A 221 17.69 21.87 8.70
CA SER A 221 18.47 23.11 8.75
C SER A 221 17.57 24.32 8.52
N LYS A 222 17.92 25.44 9.14
CA LYS A 222 17.28 26.73 8.87
C LYS A 222 18.29 27.65 8.22
N THR A 223 18.02 28.11 7.01
CA THR A 223 18.77 29.19 6.38
C THR A 223 18.25 30.53 6.91
N ARG A 224 19.07 31.27 7.68
CA ARG A 224 18.75 32.66 8.07
C ARG A 224 18.66 33.52 6.80
N ALA A 225 17.63 34.36 6.71
CA ALA A 225 17.47 35.28 5.60
C ALA A 225 18.64 36.28 5.56
N VAL A 226 19.32 36.29 4.42
CA VAL A 226 20.04 37.41 3.77
C VAL A 226 20.70 38.40 4.72
N THR A 227 21.83 38.04 5.32
CA THR A 227 23.11 38.78 5.23
C THR A 227 24.19 38.12 6.12
N SER A 228 25.31 37.77 5.50
CA SER A 228 26.62 37.37 6.06
C SER A 228 26.81 35.94 6.63
N SER A 229 27.68 35.20 5.94
CA SER A 229 28.46 34.00 6.32
C SER A 229 27.79 32.86 7.11
N ASP A 230 27.40 31.84 6.35
CA ASP A 230 27.11 30.44 6.68
C ASP A 230 27.37 29.97 8.12
N LYS A 231 26.29 29.89 8.89
CA LYS A 231 26.11 28.85 9.92
C LYS A 231 24.77 28.17 9.69
N GLU A 232 24.77 27.05 8.94
CA GLU A 232 23.65 26.10 8.95
C GLU A 232 23.46 25.62 10.39
N VAL A 233 22.40 26.06 11.06
CA VAL A 233 22.01 25.47 12.34
C VAL A 233 21.30 24.17 12.01
N LYS A 234 22.02 23.05 12.06
CA LYS A 234 21.46 21.70 11.94
C LYS A 234 20.87 21.27 13.27
N ARG A 235 19.65 20.74 13.22
CA ARG A 235 18.95 20.19 14.40
C ARG A 235 18.35 18.85 14.05
N THR A 236 18.46 17.92 15.00
CA THR A 236 17.95 16.56 14.87
C THR A 236 16.75 16.38 15.81
N LEU A 237 15.54 16.22 15.27
CA LEU A 237 14.37 15.81 16.03
C LEU A 237 14.41 14.30 16.26
N ARG A 238 14.18 13.82 17.49
CA ARG A 238 14.09 12.39 17.82
C ARG A 238 12.63 12.01 18.10
N LEU A 239 12.13 11.03 17.38
CA LEU A 239 10.81 10.43 17.61
C LEU A 239 11.02 8.99 18.06
N ASP A 240 10.59 8.66 19.28
CA ASP A 240 10.62 7.28 19.77
C ASP A 240 9.23 6.65 19.61
N PHE A 241 9.16 5.59 18.82
CA PHE A 241 7.99 4.74 18.61
C PHE A 241 8.17 3.45 19.38
N LYS A 242 7.15 3.06 20.15
CA LYS A 242 7.04 1.71 20.72
C LYS A 242 6.17 0.85 19.82
N ILE A 243 6.61 -0.38 19.65
CA ILE A 243 5.77 -1.46 19.18
C ILE A 243 4.96 -1.94 20.38
N LEU A 244 3.64 -1.77 20.35
CA LEU A 244 2.76 -2.30 21.39
C LEU A 244 2.77 -3.83 21.29
N GLY A 245 3.54 -4.48 22.16
CA GLY A 245 3.57 -5.94 22.27
C GLY A 245 2.18 -6.50 22.58
N ASN A 246 1.82 -7.59 21.91
CA ASN A 246 0.59 -8.35 22.10
C ASN A 246 0.27 -8.57 23.59
N SER A 247 -0.68 -7.82 24.15
CA SER A 247 -1.39 -8.25 25.36
C SER A 247 -2.44 -9.28 24.95
N GLY A 248 -1.94 -10.46 24.59
CA GLY A 248 -2.73 -11.61 24.23
C GLY A 248 -1.77 -12.78 24.24
N SER A 249 -1.82 -13.53 25.34
CA SER A 249 -1.21 -14.86 25.50
C SER A 249 -0.98 -15.55 24.16
N SER A 250 0.23 -16.09 24.00
CA SER A 250 0.60 -17.11 23.03
C SER A 250 -0.32 -18.33 23.16
N GLN A 251 -1.54 -18.19 22.66
CA GLN A 251 -2.22 -19.27 22.00
C GLN A 251 -1.66 -19.26 20.58
N ASN A 252 -1.37 -20.45 20.05
CA ASN A 252 -1.41 -20.63 18.61
C ASN A 252 -2.82 -20.20 18.17
N ILE A 253 -2.99 -18.90 17.89
CA ILE A 253 -4.17 -18.42 17.18
C ILE A 253 -3.92 -18.96 15.79
N ILE A 254 -4.41 -20.18 15.56
CA ILE A 254 -5.00 -20.55 14.28
C ILE A 254 -6.06 -19.47 14.08
N LEU A 255 -5.64 -18.35 13.48
CA LEU A 255 -6.57 -17.47 12.83
C LEU A 255 -7.11 -18.39 11.75
N ASN A 256 -8.27 -19.01 11.99
CA ASN A 256 -9.07 -19.51 10.90
C ASN A 256 -9.17 -18.31 9.96
N PRO A 257 -8.49 -18.33 8.81
CA PRO A 257 -8.59 -17.22 7.89
C PRO A 257 -10.10 -17.06 7.66
N SER A 258 -10.61 -15.83 7.75
CA SER A 258 -11.91 -15.57 7.13
C SER A 258 -11.85 -16.22 5.75
N PRO A 259 -12.80 -17.12 5.41
CA PRO A 259 -12.63 -18.05 4.31
C PRO A 259 -12.20 -17.28 3.07
N THR A 260 -10.96 -17.48 2.65
CA THR A 260 -10.41 -16.84 1.46
C THR A 260 -11.25 -17.36 0.30
N THR A 261 -11.90 -16.46 -0.45
CA THR A 261 -12.80 -16.86 -1.55
C THR A 261 -12.05 -17.46 -2.75
N VAL A 262 -10.71 -17.42 -2.70
CA VAL A 262 -9.81 -18.05 -3.66
C VAL A 262 -9.16 -19.27 -3.02
N PRO A 263 -9.24 -20.46 -3.64
CA PRO A 263 -8.65 -21.65 -3.09
C PRO A 263 -7.12 -21.60 -3.10
N SER A 264 -6.53 -22.08 -2.00
CA SER A 264 -5.08 -22.13 -1.77
C SER A 264 -4.41 -23.40 -2.26
N SER A 265 -5.17 -24.50 -2.37
CA SER A 265 -4.65 -25.80 -2.73
C SER A 265 -4.86 -26.08 -4.21
N PRO A 266 -3.88 -26.63 -4.94
CA PRO A 266 -4.07 -27.19 -6.28
C PRO A 266 -5.20 -28.21 -6.37
N LEU A 267 -5.57 -28.87 -5.25
CA LEU A 267 -6.65 -29.85 -5.21
C LEU A 267 -8.04 -29.24 -5.39
N ASP A 268 -8.19 -27.94 -5.09
CA ASP A 268 -9.45 -27.19 -5.24
C ASP A 268 -9.72 -26.74 -6.69
N TYR A 269 -8.79 -27.04 -7.60
CA TYR A 269 -8.86 -26.64 -9.00
C TYR A 269 -9.35 -27.80 -9.86
N ALA A 270 -10.27 -27.49 -10.78
CA ALA A 270 -10.62 -28.39 -11.86
C ALA A 270 -9.41 -28.61 -12.76
N ILE A 271 -8.73 -27.52 -13.12
CA ILE A 271 -7.49 -27.54 -13.90
C ILE A 271 -6.47 -26.66 -13.19
N PHE A 272 -5.38 -27.28 -12.74
CA PHE A 272 -4.22 -26.58 -12.21
C PHE A 272 -3.03 -26.79 -13.13
N SER A 273 -2.37 -25.73 -13.57
CA SER A 273 -1.07 -25.81 -14.26
C SER A 273 -0.06 -24.95 -13.53
N LYS A 274 1.04 -25.56 -13.07
CA LYS A 274 2.19 -24.83 -12.51
C LYS A 274 2.74 -23.82 -13.52
N GLY A 275 2.81 -24.21 -14.79
CA GLY A 275 3.36 -23.41 -15.86
C GLY A 275 2.29 -22.84 -16.78
N ALA A 276 2.69 -22.61 -18.04
CA ALA A 276 1.75 -22.20 -19.08
C ALA A 276 0.69 -23.30 -19.33
N LEU A 277 -0.53 -22.91 -19.67
CA LEU A 277 -1.64 -23.82 -19.97
C LEU A 277 -2.23 -23.49 -21.34
N ASN A 278 -2.25 -24.47 -22.23
CA ASN A 278 -2.98 -24.42 -23.49
C ASN A 278 -4.11 -25.45 -23.46
N THR A 279 -5.35 -24.98 -23.53
CA THR A 279 -6.52 -25.86 -23.54
C THR A 279 -6.76 -26.45 -24.93
N ASN A 280 -7.46 -27.59 -25.01
CA ASN A 280 -8.01 -28.07 -26.27
C ASN A 280 -9.24 -27.24 -26.67
N LYS A 281 -9.67 -27.42 -27.93
CA LYS A 281 -10.95 -26.89 -28.43
C LYS A 281 -12.13 -27.62 -27.78
N ASN A 282 -13.27 -26.94 -27.70
CA ASN A 282 -14.52 -27.48 -27.16
C ASN A 282 -14.39 -28.01 -25.71
N LEU A 283 -13.52 -27.40 -24.90
CA LEU A 283 -13.40 -27.72 -23.48
C LEU A 283 -14.62 -27.21 -22.71
N THR A 284 -15.22 -28.07 -21.88
CA THR A 284 -16.28 -27.72 -20.93
C THR A 284 -15.77 -27.98 -19.52
N VAL A 285 -15.85 -26.99 -18.64
CA VAL A 285 -15.46 -27.13 -17.23
C VAL A 285 -16.59 -26.66 -16.35
N GLU A 286 -17.06 -27.54 -15.46
CA GLU A 286 -18.14 -27.27 -14.52
C GLU A 286 -17.64 -27.38 -13.08
N ASN A 287 -17.84 -26.31 -12.30
CA ASN A 287 -17.36 -26.13 -10.92
C ASN A 287 -15.83 -26.10 -10.78
N GLY A 288 -15.36 -25.85 -9.55
CA GLY A 288 -13.94 -25.70 -9.24
C GLY A 288 -13.36 -24.41 -9.82
N SER A 289 -12.04 -24.32 -9.82
CA SER A 289 -11.30 -23.18 -10.39
C SER A 289 -10.32 -23.63 -11.49
N VAL A 290 -9.86 -22.69 -12.30
CA VAL A 290 -8.79 -22.91 -13.29
C VAL A 290 -7.61 -21.99 -12.98
N TYR A 291 -6.41 -22.56 -12.91
CA TYR A 291 -5.17 -21.84 -12.62
C TYR A 291 -4.08 -22.16 -13.63
N SER A 292 -3.35 -21.13 -14.05
CA SER A 292 -2.08 -21.24 -14.74
C SER A 292 -1.05 -20.32 -14.08
N GLY A 293 0.09 -20.89 -13.68
CA GLY A 293 1.24 -20.14 -13.17
C GLY A 293 2.05 -19.44 -14.27
N GLY A 294 1.62 -19.52 -15.53
CA GLY A 294 2.19 -18.79 -16.66
C GLY A 294 1.11 -18.28 -17.60
N ASP A 295 1.42 -18.25 -18.90
CA ASP A 295 0.48 -17.81 -19.92
C ASP A 295 -0.63 -18.86 -20.10
N LEU A 296 -1.88 -18.39 -20.16
CA LEU A 296 -3.08 -19.19 -20.33
C LEU A 296 -3.69 -18.93 -21.71
N THR A 297 -3.59 -19.92 -22.59
CA THR A 297 -4.26 -19.91 -23.90
C THR A 297 -5.50 -20.79 -23.87
N ILE A 298 -6.66 -20.16 -23.97
CA ILE A 298 -7.96 -20.82 -24.08
C ILE A 298 -8.30 -20.91 -25.57
N ASP A 299 -8.34 -22.13 -26.11
CA ASP A 299 -8.72 -22.38 -27.50
C ASP A 299 -10.25 -22.27 -27.71
N GLY A 300 -10.69 -22.26 -28.97
CA GLY A 300 -12.09 -22.03 -29.35
C GLY A 300 -13.08 -23.05 -28.78
N GLY A 301 -14.25 -22.57 -28.40
CA GLY A 301 -15.38 -23.38 -27.93
C GLY A 301 -15.38 -23.68 -26.44
N ALA A 302 -14.66 -22.90 -25.64
CA ALA A 302 -14.59 -23.04 -24.19
C ALA A 302 -15.93 -22.71 -23.53
N ALA A 303 -16.44 -23.62 -22.70
CA ALA A 303 -17.66 -23.43 -21.92
C ALA A 303 -17.36 -23.65 -20.43
N PHE A 304 -17.13 -22.57 -19.68
CA PHE A 304 -16.75 -22.64 -18.27
C PHE A 304 -17.86 -22.13 -17.37
N ASN A 305 -18.12 -22.84 -16.28
CA ASN A 305 -18.93 -22.39 -15.16
C ASN A 305 -18.18 -22.69 -13.87
N ILE A 306 -17.25 -21.79 -13.52
CA ILE A 306 -16.21 -22.01 -12.52
C ILE A 306 -16.21 -20.89 -11.48
N ASP A 307 -15.52 -21.10 -10.37
CA ASP A 307 -15.45 -20.12 -9.28
C ASP A 307 -14.40 -19.05 -9.58
N ASN A 308 -13.17 -19.45 -9.94
CA ASN A 308 -12.07 -18.55 -10.25
C ASN A 308 -11.33 -18.96 -11.53
N LEU A 309 -10.81 -17.98 -12.26
CA LEU A 309 -9.95 -18.16 -13.43
C LEU A 309 -8.70 -17.30 -13.28
N ILE A 310 -7.55 -17.93 -13.07
CA ILE A 310 -6.31 -17.24 -12.68
C ILE A 310 -5.21 -17.55 -13.69
N SER A 311 -4.60 -16.50 -14.24
CA SER A 311 -3.35 -16.58 -15.00
C SER A 311 -2.31 -15.64 -14.41
N LYS A 312 -1.15 -16.21 -14.05
CA LYS A 312 0.08 -15.49 -13.66
C LYS A 312 0.92 -15.06 -14.88
N GLY A 313 0.28 -14.96 -16.04
CA GLY A 313 0.90 -14.58 -17.30
C GLY A 313 -0.09 -13.82 -18.19
N GLU A 314 0.08 -13.99 -19.50
CA GLU A 314 -0.89 -13.53 -20.50
C GLU A 314 -2.13 -14.43 -20.50
N MET A 315 -3.31 -13.86 -20.73
CA MET A 315 -4.52 -14.64 -21.01
C MET A 315 -4.97 -14.38 -22.45
N VAL A 316 -4.99 -15.41 -23.29
CA VAL A 316 -5.46 -15.33 -24.67
C VAL A 316 -6.67 -16.23 -24.86
N ILE A 317 -7.77 -15.67 -25.33
CA ILE A 317 -9.01 -16.41 -25.63
C ILE A 317 -9.20 -16.40 -27.15
N ASN A 318 -9.08 -17.56 -27.77
CA ASN A 318 -9.18 -17.74 -29.21
C ASN A 318 -10.62 -18.05 -29.64
N GLN A 319 -10.92 -17.71 -30.90
CA GLN A 319 -12.15 -18.07 -31.58
C GLN A 319 -11.83 -18.94 -32.79
N ASP A 320 -12.69 -19.90 -33.10
CA ASP A 320 -12.50 -20.83 -34.22
C ASP A 320 -13.81 -21.00 -35.01
N SER A 321 -13.77 -20.64 -36.31
CA SER A 321 -14.94 -20.64 -37.19
C SER A 321 -15.35 -22.02 -37.71
N ASP A 322 -14.57 -23.09 -37.47
CA ASP A 322 -14.96 -24.44 -37.88
C ASP A 322 -16.34 -24.79 -37.31
N SER A 323 -17.20 -25.41 -38.12
CA SER A 323 -18.58 -25.73 -37.75
C SER A 323 -18.70 -26.73 -36.60
N ARG A 324 -17.64 -27.50 -36.33
CA ARG A 324 -17.53 -28.41 -35.18
C ARG A 324 -17.11 -27.69 -33.90
N CYS A 325 -16.64 -26.45 -34.01
CA CYS A 325 -16.38 -25.57 -32.88
C CYS A 325 -17.62 -24.73 -32.56
N ARG A 326 -17.63 -24.15 -31.37
CA ARG A 326 -18.71 -23.33 -30.84
C ARG A 326 -18.18 -22.02 -30.29
N ASP A 327 -19.09 -21.15 -29.88
CA ASP A 327 -18.74 -19.91 -29.19
C ASP A 327 -18.10 -20.18 -27.82
N ASN A 328 -17.31 -19.22 -27.34
CA ASN A 328 -16.84 -19.25 -25.97
C ASN A 328 -17.94 -18.71 -25.04
N ASN A 329 -18.19 -19.40 -23.94
CA ASN A 329 -19.11 -19.00 -22.89
C ASN A 329 -18.48 -19.25 -21.52
N ILE A 330 -17.86 -18.21 -20.96
CA ILE A 330 -17.04 -18.28 -19.75
C ILE A 330 -17.77 -17.55 -18.62
N ASN A 331 -18.32 -18.30 -17.68
CA ASN A 331 -18.95 -17.80 -16.48
C ASN A 331 -18.06 -18.06 -15.26
N VAL A 332 -17.63 -16.98 -14.59
CA VAL A 332 -16.73 -17.02 -13.43
C VAL A 332 -17.44 -16.37 -12.24
N ARG A 333 -17.78 -17.18 -11.24
CA ARG A 333 -18.65 -16.75 -10.13
C ARG A 333 -17.96 -15.74 -9.20
N ASN A 334 -16.62 -15.77 -9.14
CA ASN A 334 -15.84 -14.92 -8.27
C ASN A 334 -14.80 -14.09 -9.05
N ILE A 335 -13.56 -14.54 -9.22
CA ILE A 335 -12.45 -13.71 -9.72
C ILE A 335 -11.86 -14.24 -11.03
N ILE A 336 -11.73 -13.34 -12.02
CA ILE A 336 -10.77 -13.47 -13.11
C ILE A 336 -9.54 -12.63 -12.76
N TYR A 337 -8.37 -13.27 -12.66
CA TYR A 337 -7.09 -12.60 -12.42
C TYR A 337 -6.13 -12.84 -13.59
N VAL A 338 -5.54 -11.76 -14.10
CA VAL A 338 -4.54 -11.80 -15.17
C VAL A 338 -3.37 -10.89 -14.80
N GLU A 339 -2.17 -11.47 -14.67
CA GLU A 339 -0.97 -10.73 -14.28
C GLU A 339 -0.36 -9.88 -15.42
N LYS A 340 -0.64 -10.23 -16.67
CA LYS A 340 -0.22 -9.44 -17.83
C LYS A 340 -1.44 -8.92 -18.60
N ASN A 341 -1.54 -9.19 -19.91
CA ASN A 341 -2.64 -8.73 -20.74
C ASN A 341 -3.72 -9.81 -20.87
N LEU A 342 -4.96 -9.35 -21.02
CA LEU A 342 -6.07 -10.17 -21.48
C LEU A 342 -6.36 -9.83 -22.93
N LYS A 343 -6.31 -10.81 -23.82
CA LYS A 343 -6.64 -10.62 -25.25
C LYS A 343 -7.70 -11.61 -25.72
N THR A 344 -8.82 -11.09 -26.24
CA THR A 344 -9.81 -11.90 -26.94
C THR A 344 -9.68 -11.72 -28.44
N ASN A 345 -9.30 -12.79 -29.14
CA ASN A 345 -9.10 -12.76 -30.58
C ASN A 345 -10.44 -12.82 -31.32
N ARG A 346 -10.46 -12.31 -32.55
CA ARG A 346 -11.66 -12.23 -33.39
C ARG A 346 -11.58 -13.17 -34.58
N THR A 347 -12.57 -14.05 -34.69
CA THR A 347 -12.80 -14.92 -35.85
C THR A 347 -14.31 -14.95 -36.14
N TYR A 348 -14.76 -14.28 -37.20
CA TYR A 348 -16.17 -14.24 -37.56
C TYR A 348 -16.70 -15.63 -38.00
N PRO A 349 -17.92 -16.06 -37.62
CA PRO A 349 -18.96 -15.34 -36.87
C PRO A 349 -18.98 -15.65 -35.36
N ARG A 350 -17.87 -16.11 -34.78
CA ARG A 350 -17.86 -16.61 -33.40
C ARG A 350 -18.02 -15.51 -32.37
N LEU A 351 -18.63 -15.90 -31.26
CA LEU A 351 -18.81 -15.06 -30.09
C LEU A 351 -17.90 -15.50 -28.94
N THR A 352 -17.53 -14.54 -28.10
CA THR A 352 -16.87 -14.77 -26.81
C THR A 352 -17.64 -14.03 -25.75
N ASN A 353 -18.34 -14.80 -24.92
CA ASN A 353 -19.12 -14.28 -23.81
C ASN A 353 -18.37 -14.53 -22.51
N ILE A 354 -18.15 -13.48 -21.73
CA ILE A 354 -17.48 -13.57 -20.43
C ILE A 354 -18.37 -12.90 -19.40
N ARG A 355 -18.65 -13.61 -18.31
CA ARG A 355 -19.34 -13.08 -17.14
C ARG A 355 -18.49 -13.28 -15.91
N ALA A 356 -18.20 -12.22 -15.16
CA ALA A 356 -17.46 -12.33 -13.91
C ALA A 356 -17.95 -11.35 -12.84
N ARG A 357 -17.85 -11.77 -11.58
CA ARG A 357 -18.09 -10.85 -10.45
C ARG A 357 -16.94 -9.83 -10.36
N ILE A 358 -15.70 -10.28 -10.38
CA ILE A 358 -14.52 -9.41 -10.34
C ILE A 358 -13.59 -9.82 -11.48
N ILE A 359 -13.12 -8.85 -12.25
CA ILE A 359 -11.99 -9.01 -13.16
C ILE A 359 -10.88 -8.03 -12.78
N TYR A 360 -9.66 -8.55 -12.65
CA TYR A 360 -8.46 -7.77 -12.42
C TYR A 360 -7.38 -8.13 -13.44
N VAL A 361 -6.93 -7.13 -14.20
CA VAL A 361 -5.87 -7.27 -15.21
C VAL A 361 -4.80 -6.21 -14.97
N VAL A 362 -3.57 -6.62 -14.68
CA VAL A 362 -2.48 -5.67 -14.36
C VAL A 362 -2.10 -4.83 -15.59
N GLN A 363 -2.04 -5.43 -16.77
CA GLN A 363 -1.73 -4.71 -18.01
C GLN A 363 -3.00 -4.45 -18.82
N ASP A 364 -2.93 -4.53 -20.15
CA ASP A 364 -4.04 -4.14 -21.01
C ASP A 364 -5.12 -5.21 -21.11
N ILE A 365 -6.37 -4.75 -21.19
CA ILE A 365 -7.52 -5.56 -21.61
C ILE A 365 -7.82 -5.23 -23.07
N GLN A 366 -7.71 -6.21 -23.97
CA GLN A 366 -7.92 -6.08 -25.40
C GLN A 366 -9.04 -7.00 -25.88
N LEU A 367 -10.22 -6.43 -26.11
CA LEU A 367 -11.42 -7.14 -26.52
C LEU A 367 -11.70 -6.93 -28.01
N TYR A 368 -11.35 -7.92 -28.85
CA TYR A 368 -11.60 -7.86 -30.30
C TYR A 368 -12.70 -8.83 -30.75
N GLY A 369 -12.80 -9.98 -30.08
CA GLY A 369 -13.82 -10.99 -30.36
C GLY A 369 -15.22 -10.45 -30.09
N ALA A 370 -16.14 -10.55 -31.05
CA ALA A 370 -17.54 -10.19 -30.84
C ALA A 370 -18.14 -11.01 -29.68
N GLY A 371 -19.09 -10.46 -28.94
CA GLY A 371 -19.72 -11.12 -27.80
C GLY A 371 -20.02 -10.15 -26.65
N ASN A 372 -20.56 -10.70 -25.56
CA ASN A 372 -20.98 -9.93 -24.39
C ASN A 372 -20.02 -10.17 -23.21
N TYR A 373 -19.45 -9.09 -22.70
CA TYR A 373 -18.48 -9.06 -21.59
C TYR A 373 -19.13 -8.36 -20.39
N GLU A 374 -19.64 -9.12 -19.43
CA GLU A 374 -20.41 -8.59 -18.30
C GLU A 374 -19.59 -8.71 -17.00
N PHE A 375 -19.26 -7.56 -16.40
CA PHE A 375 -18.46 -7.48 -15.19
C PHE A 375 -19.19 -6.70 -14.10
N ASN A 376 -19.29 -7.27 -12.90
CA ASN A 376 -19.77 -6.49 -11.76
C ASN A 376 -18.70 -5.49 -11.29
N GLN A 377 -17.47 -5.97 -11.12
CA GLN A 377 -16.32 -5.12 -10.82
C GLN A 377 -15.19 -5.36 -11.81
N LEU A 378 -14.65 -4.29 -12.38
CA LEU A 378 -13.49 -4.31 -13.27
C LEU A 378 -12.38 -3.42 -12.71
N PHE A 379 -11.17 -3.95 -12.70
CA PHE A 379 -9.99 -3.24 -12.24
C PHE A 379 -8.84 -3.48 -13.21
N THR A 380 -8.15 -2.41 -13.61
CA THR A 380 -6.91 -2.51 -14.36
C THR A 380 -5.96 -1.35 -14.07
N ASP A 381 -4.68 -1.68 -14.02
CA ASP A 381 -3.61 -0.70 -13.87
C ASP A 381 -3.18 -0.11 -15.22
N ASN A 382 -3.88 -0.44 -16.31
CA ASN A 382 -3.56 0.01 -17.66
C ASN A 382 -4.82 0.26 -18.53
N ASN A 383 -4.74 0.02 -19.84
CA ASN A 383 -5.80 0.38 -20.78
C ASN A 383 -6.83 -0.72 -20.96
N VAL A 384 -8.05 -0.31 -21.31
CA VAL A 384 -9.11 -1.20 -21.79
C VAL A 384 -9.47 -0.78 -23.21
N VAL A 385 -9.28 -1.68 -24.17
CA VAL A 385 -9.54 -1.46 -25.59
C VAL A 385 -10.61 -2.43 -26.05
N LEU A 386 -11.70 -1.89 -26.60
CA LEU A 386 -12.77 -2.65 -27.24
C LEU A 386 -12.83 -2.22 -28.70
N ALA A 387 -12.57 -3.14 -29.63
CA ALA A 387 -12.59 -2.83 -31.05
C ALA A 387 -13.30 -3.90 -31.87
N GLY A 388 -14.29 -3.45 -32.64
CA GLY A 388 -15.00 -4.26 -33.63
C GLY A 388 -16.49 -4.41 -33.37
N SER A 389 -17.25 -4.62 -34.45
CA SER A 389 -18.70 -4.74 -34.39
C SER A 389 -19.13 -5.93 -33.52
N GLY A 390 -20.15 -5.72 -32.69
CA GLY A 390 -20.70 -6.75 -31.80
C GLY A 390 -19.87 -7.05 -30.55
N VAL A 391 -18.82 -6.28 -30.27
CA VAL A 391 -18.09 -6.31 -28.99
C VAL A 391 -18.85 -5.43 -28.00
N ASN A 392 -19.49 -6.03 -27.00
CA ASN A 392 -20.30 -5.30 -26.01
C ASN A 392 -19.80 -5.58 -24.60
N MET A 393 -19.42 -4.55 -23.85
CA MET A 393 -19.08 -4.68 -22.43
C MET A 393 -20.10 -4.00 -21.53
N VAL A 394 -20.44 -4.65 -20.43
CA VAL A 394 -21.41 -4.17 -19.44
C VAL A 394 -20.75 -4.13 -18.07
N ILE A 395 -20.78 -2.97 -17.42
CA ILE A 395 -20.32 -2.79 -16.04
C ILE A 395 -21.54 -2.59 -15.14
N SER A 396 -21.76 -3.52 -14.20
CA SER A 396 -22.95 -3.48 -13.34
C SER A 396 -22.73 -2.83 -11.97
N GLY A 397 -21.49 -2.78 -11.47
CA GLY A 397 -21.15 -2.21 -10.17
C GLY A 397 -20.09 -1.13 -10.24
N LEU A 398 -18.83 -1.52 -10.43
CA LEU A 398 -17.67 -0.63 -10.31
C LEU A 398 -16.63 -0.92 -11.41
N ALA A 399 -16.05 0.11 -12.00
CA ALA A 399 -14.87 -0.01 -12.86
C ALA A 399 -13.79 1.00 -12.45
N SER A 400 -12.56 0.53 -12.34
CA SER A 400 -11.36 1.33 -12.05
C SER A 400 -10.33 1.07 -13.13
N ILE A 401 -10.17 2.02 -14.05
CA ILE A 401 -9.25 1.95 -15.19
C ILE A 401 -8.25 3.08 -15.02
N THR A 402 -7.05 2.77 -14.52
CA THR A 402 -6.04 3.83 -14.32
C THR A 402 -5.48 4.37 -15.65
N GLY A 403 -5.59 3.60 -16.73
CA GLY A 403 -5.27 4.02 -18.10
C GLY A 403 -6.46 4.56 -18.90
N ARG A 404 -6.43 4.29 -20.20
CA ARG A 404 -7.44 4.73 -21.17
C ARG A 404 -8.54 3.68 -21.35
N LEU A 405 -9.79 4.11 -21.40
CA LEU A 405 -10.89 3.35 -21.98
C LEU A 405 -11.06 3.75 -23.46
N GLU A 406 -10.84 2.82 -24.37
CA GLU A 406 -10.95 3.03 -25.82
C GLU A 406 -12.02 2.12 -26.43
N ILE A 407 -13.01 2.72 -27.10
CA ILE A 407 -14.17 2.03 -27.69
C ILE A 407 -14.25 2.40 -29.18
N THR A 408 -13.95 1.45 -30.06
CA THR A 408 -13.83 1.69 -31.50
C THR A 408 -14.51 0.64 -32.37
N ASP A 409 -14.68 1.00 -33.64
CA ASP A 409 -15.07 0.10 -34.73
C ASP A 409 -16.39 -0.65 -34.52
N GLY A 410 -17.36 0.02 -33.90
CA GLY A 410 -18.70 -0.49 -33.64
C GLY A 410 -18.85 -1.24 -32.31
N ALA A 411 -17.84 -1.24 -31.44
CA ALA A 411 -17.93 -1.74 -30.08
C ALA A 411 -18.83 -0.84 -29.20
N THR A 412 -19.41 -1.41 -28.14
CA THR A 412 -20.23 -0.67 -27.18
C THR A 412 -19.84 -0.97 -25.73
N VAL A 413 -19.95 0.03 -24.87
CA VAL A 413 -19.83 -0.13 -23.42
C VAL A 413 -21.08 0.44 -22.76
N THR A 414 -21.66 -0.30 -21.81
CA THR A 414 -22.82 0.13 -21.03
C THR A 414 -22.48 0.15 -19.55
N LEU A 415 -22.69 1.29 -18.91
CA LEU A 415 -22.66 1.46 -17.46
C LEU A 415 -24.09 1.33 -16.94
N GLN A 416 -24.37 0.24 -16.20
CA GLN A 416 -25.72 -0.03 -15.70
C GLN A 416 -26.15 0.95 -14.61
N ASN A 417 -27.43 0.90 -14.25
CA ASN A 417 -28.03 1.74 -13.21
C ASN A 417 -27.16 1.81 -11.93
N ASN A 418 -26.86 3.02 -11.48
CA ASN A 418 -26.04 3.32 -10.29
C ASN A 418 -24.59 2.77 -10.31
N SER A 419 -24.11 2.24 -11.44
CA SER A 419 -22.72 1.82 -11.57
C SER A 419 -21.76 3.01 -11.58
N VAL A 420 -20.50 2.78 -11.24
CA VAL A 420 -19.47 3.82 -11.21
C VAL A 420 -18.26 3.40 -12.02
N LEU A 421 -17.80 4.26 -12.93
CA LEU A 421 -16.56 4.06 -13.67
C LEU A 421 -15.60 5.22 -13.43
N TYR A 422 -14.36 4.89 -13.11
CA TYR A 422 -13.22 5.80 -13.05
C TYR A 422 -12.26 5.48 -14.19
N CYS A 423 -11.96 6.44 -15.05
CA CYS A 423 -10.88 6.31 -16.04
C CYS A 423 -10.00 7.55 -16.13
N ASN A 424 -8.75 7.38 -16.54
CA ASN A 424 -7.87 8.53 -16.78
C ASN A 424 -8.26 9.25 -18.08
N SER A 425 -8.46 8.49 -19.15
CA SER A 425 -8.91 9.03 -20.44
C SER A 425 -9.96 8.13 -21.11
N LEU A 426 -10.74 8.74 -21.98
CA LEU A 426 -11.81 8.08 -22.74
C LEU A 426 -11.68 8.43 -24.22
N VAL A 427 -11.81 7.44 -25.09
CA VAL A 427 -11.88 7.58 -26.55
C VAL A 427 -13.04 6.76 -27.07
N VAL A 428 -13.95 7.39 -27.83
CA VAL A 428 -15.06 6.71 -28.50
C VAL A 428 -15.16 7.18 -29.95
N ARG A 429 -15.02 6.27 -30.91
CA ARG A 429 -14.94 6.61 -32.35
C ARG A 429 -15.47 5.49 -33.25
N ASN A 430 -15.56 5.76 -34.56
CA ASN A 430 -15.87 4.78 -35.61
C ASN A 430 -17.19 4.00 -35.38
N GLY A 431 -18.26 4.72 -35.07
CA GLY A 431 -19.60 4.13 -34.88
C GLY A 431 -19.81 3.40 -33.56
N SER A 432 -18.86 3.51 -32.62
CA SER A 432 -18.98 3.01 -31.25
C SER A 432 -19.79 3.91 -30.34
N ARG A 433 -20.23 3.35 -29.19
CA ARG A 433 -21.03 4.07 -28.20
C ARG A 433 -20.61 3.73 -26.77
N LEU A 434 -20.66 4.74 -25.91
CA LEU A 434 -20.67 4.58 -24.45
C LEU A 434 -22.06 4.96 -23.94
N ILE A 435 -22.72 4.06 -23.22
CA ILE A 435 -24.10 4.23 -22.75
C ILE A 435 -24.08 4.32 -21.22
N LEU A 436 -24.68 5.38 -20.67
CA LEU A 436 -24.90 5.53 -19.23
C LEU A 436 -26.39 5.35 -18.93
N GLU A 437 -26.73 4.39 -18.08
CA GLU A 437 -28.08 4.24 -17.54
C GLU A 437 -28.35 5.17 -16.34
N ASN A 438 -29.56 5.09 -15.77
CA ASN A 438 -30.00 6.00 -14.72
C ASN A 438 -29.13 5.89 -13.46
N GLY A 439 -28.61 7.01 -12.99
CA GLY A 439 -27.78 7.08 -11.79
C GLY A 439 -26.34 6.59 -11.98
N ALA A 440 -25.96 6.10 -13.17
CA ALA A 440 -24.58 5.73 -13.48
C ALA A 440 -23.65 6.95 -13.39
N LYS A 441 -22.42 6.77 -12.89
CA LYS A 441 -21.44 7.86 -12.71
C LYS A 441 -20.15 7.54 -13.44
N LEU A 442 -19.73 8.46 -14.30
CA LEU A 442 -18.48 8.39 -15.05
C LEU A 442 -17.54 9.51 -14.61
N TYR A 443 -16.39 9.15 -14.07
CA TYR A 443 -15.33 10.08 -13.65
C TYR A 443 -14.15 9.94 -14.61
N ILE A 444 -13.76 11.05 -15.25
CA ILE A 444 -12.67 11.10 -16.22
C ILE A 444 -11.67 12.16 -15.78
N ALA A 445 -10.40 11.78 -15.65
CA ALA A 445 -9.34 12.71 -15.21
C ALA A 445 -9.00 13.75 -16.29
N THR A 446 -9.27 13.44 -17.55
CA THR A 446 -9.03 14.29 -18.72
C THR A 446 -10.34 14.72 -19.40
N THR A 447 -10.28 15.71 -20.31
CA THR A 447 -11.40 16.07 -21.19
C THR A 447 -11.20 15.38 -22.56
N PRO A 448 -12.14 14.53 -23.01
CA PRO A 448 -12.09 13.89 -24.33
C PRO A 448 -12.32 14.87 -25.49
N ASP A 449 -12.03 14.43 -26.71
CA ASP A 449 -12.35 15.18 -27.93
C ASP A 449 -13.86 15.25 -28.21
N ALA A 450 -14.24 16.15 -29.13
CA ALA A 450 -15.65 16.38 -29.48
C ALA A 450 -16.33 15.12 -30.05
N SER A 451 -15.62 14.33 -30.86
CA SER A 451 -16.13 13.06 -31.41
C SER A 451 -16.48 12.05 -30.34
N THR A 452 -15.66 11.97 -29.29
CA THR A 452 -15.91 11.10 -28.15
C THR A 452 -17.13 11.57 -27.38
N ILE A 453 -17.23 12.87 -27.09
CA ILE A 453 -18.34 13.45 -26.31
C ILE A 453 -19.71 13.19 -26.99
N ILE A 454 -19.82 13.39 -28.31
CA ILE A 454 -21.09 13.15 -29.03
C ILE A 454 -21.45 11.68 -29.14
N SER A 455 -20.50 10.77 -28.91
CA SER A 455 -20.68 9.32 -28.98
C SER A 455 -21.10 8.71 -27.62
N ILE A 456 -21.26 9.56 -26.59
CA ILE A 456 -21.78 9.17 -25.28
C ILE A 456 -23.30 9.36 -25.27
N GLN A 457 -24.03 8.27 -25.04
CA GLN A 457 -25.47 8.29 -24.83
C GLN A 457 -25.75 8.31 -23.32
N ASN A 458 -26.06 9.50 -22.78
CA ASN A 458 -26.38 9.66 -21.36
C ASN A 458 -27.90 9.61 -21.10
N ASN A 459 -28.40 8.50 -20.55
CA ASN A 459 -29.82 8.27 -20.27
C ASN A 459 -30.18 8.48 -18.78
N GLY A 460 -29.66 9.53 -18.15
CA GLY A 460 -29.92 9.86 -16.74
C GLY A 460 -28.77 9.55 -15.77
N GLY A 461 -27.56 9.35 -16.29
CA GLY A 461 -26.32 9.29 -15.52
C GLY A 461 -25.63 10.65 -15.39
N THR A 462 -24.49 10.66 -14.70
CA THR A 462 -23.64 11.83 -14.47
C THR A 462 -22.25 11.60 -15.05
N ILE A 463 -21.72 12.59 -15.77
CA ILE A 463 -20.35 12.57 -16.31
C ILE A 463 -19.58 13.73 -15.71
N LEU A 464 -18.40 13.45 -15.14
CA LEU A 464 -17.49 14.43 -14.59
C LEU A 464 -16.16 14.37 -15.34
N TYR A 465 -15.92 15.39 -16.17
CA TYR A 465 -14.67 15.59 -16.90
C TYR A 465 -13.66 16.39 -16.07
N SER A 466 -12.37 16.17 -16.31
CA SER A 466 -11.27 16.88 -15.63
C SER A 466 -11.43 16.87 -14.11
N SER A 467 -11.90 15.73 -13.58
CA SER A 467 -12.27 15.61 -12.17
C SER A 467 -11.06 15.17 -11.33
N SER A 468 -10.89 15.80 -10.17
CA SER A 468 -9.96 15.33 -9.14
C SER A 468 -10.66 14.26 -8.30
N PHE A 469 -10.26 13.00 -8.48
CA PHE A 469 -10.78 11.87 -7.71
C PHE A 469 -9.66 10.90 -7.32
N SER A 470 -9.93 10.09 -6.30
CA SER A 470 -9.09 8.95 -5.95
C SER A 470 -9.69 7.68 -6.54
N TYR A 471 -8.86 6.86 -7.17
CA TYR A 471 -9.28 5.53 -7.63
C TYR A 471 -9.68 4.66 -6.43
N PRO A 472 -10.71 3.81 -6.57
CA PRO A 472 -11.08 2.87 -5.54
C PRO A 472 -9.96 1.84 -5.31
N PRO A 473 -9.73 1.39 -4.07
CA PRO A 473 -8.74 0.36 -3.80
C PRO A 473 -9.16 -0.98 -4.42
N THR A 474 -8.18 -1.76 -4.85
CA THR A 474 -8.38 -3.13 -5.31
C THR A 474 -8.84 -4.04 -4.15
N PRO A 475 -9.70 -5.03 -4.41
CA PRO A 475 -10.10 -6.02 -3.40
C PRO A 475 -8.88 -6.78 -2.82
N ALA A 476 -8.93 -7.14 -1.55
CA ALA A 476 -7.81 -7.76 -0.84
C ALA A 476 -7.43 -9.14 -1.40
N GLU A 477 -8.38 -9.84 -2.01
CA GLU A 477 -8.19 -11.13 -2.68
C GLU A 477 -7.22 -11.04 -3.87
N ILE A 478 -7.12 -9.87 -4.52
CA ILE A 478 -6.19 -9.65 -5.63
C ILE A 478 -4.75 -9.68 -5.14
N ASP A 479 -4.45 -9.00 -4.03
CA ASP A 479 -3.13 -9.01 -3.42
C ASP A 479 -2.77 -10.41 -2.89
N GLU A 480 -3.77 -11.15 -2.39
CA GLU A 480 -3.58 -12.54 -1.97
C GLU A 480 -3.20 -13.44 -3.15
N ILE A 481 -3.94 -13.38 -4.26
CA ILE A 481 -3.60 -14.12 -5.49
C ILE A 481 -2.19 -13.74 -5.93
N ARG A 482 -1.88 -12.45 -6.03
CA ARG A 482 -0.59 -11.94 -6.49
C ARG A 482 0.58 -12.49 -5.68
N ASN A 483 0.49 -12.44 -4.36
CA ASN A 483 1.61 -12.77 -3.47
C ASN A 483 1.69 -14.25 -3.11
N ARG A 484 0.65 -15.04 -3.41
CA ARG A 484 0.65 -16.49 -3.13
C ARG A 484 1.52 -17.25 -4.14
N ASP A 485 2.45 -18.05 -3.60
CA ASP A 485 3.06 -19.16 -4.33
C ASP A 485 2.15 -20.40 -4.21
N TYR A 486 1.48 -20.72 -5.32
CA TYR A 486 0.56 -21.85 -5.43
C TYR A 486 1.25 -23.21 -5.53
N THR A 487 2.58 -23.24 -5.62
CA THR A 487 3.38 -24.46 -5.69
C THR A 487 4.43 -24.57 -4.58
N SER A 488 4.24 -23.80 -3.50
CA SER A 488 5.10 -23.89 -2.33
C SER A 488 5.16 -25.33 -1.80
N GLY A 489 6.37 -25.82 -1.57
CA GLY A 489 6.62 -27.20 -1.10
C GLY A 489 6.69 -28.26 -2.20
N LEU A 490 6.38 -27.92 -3.46
CA LEU A 490 6.41 -28.88 -4.57
C LEU A 490 7.78 -29.55 -4.73
N LEU A 491 7.78 -30.88 -4.65
CA LEU A 491 8.97 -31.71 -4.80
C LEU A 491 9.40 -31.83 -6.26
N THR A 492 10.71 -32.07 -6.45
CA THR A 492 11.29 -32.44 -7.75
C THR A 492 11.33 -33.95 -7.97
N THR A 493 10.91 -34.75 -6.99
CA THR A 493 10.85 -36.22 -7.08
C THR A 493 9.97 -36.63 -8.25
N PRO A 494 10.40 -37.56 -9.13
CA PRO A 494 9.56 -38.08 -10.21
C PRO A 494 8.21 -38.56 -9.68
N LEU A 495 7.13 -38.27 -10.40
CA LEU A 495 5.82 -38.83 -10.10
C LEU A 495 5.90 -40.37 -10.18
N PRO A 496 5.19 -41.09 -9.28
CA PRO A 496 5.33 -42.53 -9.18
C PRO A 496 4.87 -43.23 -10.46
N ALA A 497 5.52 -44.34 -10.77
CA ALA A 497 5.10 -45.30 -11.77
C ALA A 497 5.19 -46.72 -11.17
N ASP A 498 4.34 -47.64 -11.63
CA ASP A 498 4.33 -49.00 -11.13
C ASP A 498 4.28 -50.06 -12.24
N SER A 499 4.46 -51.33 -11.86
CA SER A 499 4.60 -52.43 -12.83
C SER A 499 3.26 -53.02 -13.28
N VAL A 500 2.16 -52.61 -12.67
CA VAL A 500 0.80 -53.10 -13.00
C VAL A 500 0.24 -52.17 -14.08
N GLY A 501 -0.57 -52.69 -15.01
CA GLY A 501 -1.17 -51.85 -16.06
C GLY A 501 -0.15 -51.29 -17.06
N SER A 502 0.00 -49.97 -17.11
CA SER A 502 0.94 -49.29 -18.01
C SER A 502 2.23 -48.97 -17.25
N ASN A 503 3.37 -49.53 -17.68
CA ASN A 503 4.66 -49.39 -17.00
C ASN A 503 5.22 -47.96 -16.89
N GLN A 504 4.60 -46.99 -17.56
CA GLN A 504 4.96 -45.57 -17.51
C GLN A 504 4.08 -44.76 -16.55
N LEU A 505 2.99 -45.34 -16.05
CA LEU A 505 2.02 -44.70 -15.19
C LEU A 505 2.08 -45.32 -13.79
N GLY A 506 1.64 -44.55 -12.80
CA GLY A 506 1.39 -45.04 -11.45
C GLY A 506 -0.02 -44.70 -11.04
N SER A 507 -0.61 -45.51 -10.16
CA SER A 507 -1.98 -45.25 -9.70
C SER A 507 -2.25 -45.62 -8.24
N THR A 508 -3.08 -44.81 -7.59
CA THR A 508 -3.64 -45.06 -6.26
C THR A 508 -5.17 -44.96 -6.35
N ALA A 509 -5.87 -45.98 -5.84
CA ALA A 509 -7.33 -46.04 -5.90
C ALA A 509 -7.95 -46.08 -4.50
N ASP A 510 -9.09 -45.41 -4.36
CA ASP A 510 -9.97 -45.49 -3.20
C ASP A 510 -11.29 -46.16 -3.61
N THR A 511 -11.42 -47.43 -3.22
CA THR A 511 -12.59 -48.27 -3.47
C THR A 511 -13.60 -48.25 -2.32
N SER A 512 -13.37 -47.42 -1.29
CA SER A 512 -14.30 -47.29 -0.17
C SER A 512 -15.59 -46.54 -0.54
N GLN A 513 -15.59 -45.82 -1.67
CA GLN A 513 -16.72 -45.04 -2.18
C GLN A 513 -17.23 -45.60 -3.52
N THR A 514 -18.47 -45.28 -3.87
CA THR A 514 -19.07 -45.63 -5.17
C THR A 514 -19.71 -44.38 -5.80
N PRO A 515 -19.27 -43.95 -7.00
CA PRO A 515 -18.22 -44.57 -7.83
C PRO A 515 -16.82 -44.51 -7.17
N PRO A 516 -15.90 -45.44 -7.51
CA PRO A 516 -14.55 -45.43 -6.96
C PRO A 516 -13.77 -44.19 -7.41
N GLN A 517 -12.80 -43.79 -6.60
CA GLN A 517 -11.87 -42.73 -6.96
C GLN A 517 -10.51 -43.30 -7.33
N ILE A 518 -9.84 -42.67 -8.29
CA ILE A 518 -8.49 -43.05 -8.67
C ILE A 518 -7.69 -41.82 -9.11
N VAL A 519 -6.43 -41.77 -8.68
CA VAL A 519 -5.44 -40.83 -9.19
C VAL A 519 -4.47 -41.57 -10.10
N ILE A 520 -4.16 -40.96 -11.24
CA ILE A 520 -3.18 -41.44 -12.21
C ILE A 520 -2.04 -40.45 -12.30
N TYR A 521 -0.83 -40.96 -12.11
CA TYR A 521 0.42 -40.22 -12.21
C TYR A 521 1.13 -40.57 -13.51
N GLY A 522 1.55 -39.55 -14.26
CA GLY A 522 2.37 -39.72 -15.44
C GLY A 522 3.49 -38.68 -15.47
N GLU A 523 4.72 -39.10 -15.15
CA GLU A 523 5.87 -38.18 -15.10
C GLU A 523 6.10 -37.48 -16.44
N SER A 524 6.12 -38.25 -17.54
CA SER A 524 6.41 -37.68 -18.87
C SER A 524 5.17 -37.17 -19.61
N TYR A 525 4.04 -37.86 -19.49
CA TYR A 525 2.75 -37.54 -20.11
C TYR A 525 1.69 -38.54 -19.63
N ILE A 526 0.43 -38.28 -19.94
CA ILE A 526 -0.66 -39.25 -19.82
C ILE A 526 -1.44 -39.30 -21.14
N ASN A 527 -1.57 -40.49 -21.71
CA ASN A 527 -2.53 -40.75 -22.78
C ASN A 527 -3.76 -41.47 -22.20
N ASP A 528 -4.96 -41.08 -22.62
CA ASP A 528 -6.21 -41.63 -22.06
C ASP A 528 -6.37 -43.14 -22.26
N ASN A 529 -5.86 -43.70 -23.37
CA ASN A 529 -5.85 -45.14 -23.62
C ASN A 529 -4.91 -45.90 -22.67
N GLU A 530 -3.73 -45.36 -22.36
CA GLU A 530 -2.81 -45.92 -21.37
C GLU A 530 -3.39 -45.80 -19.96
N ALA A 531 -4.03 -44.67 -19.64
CA ALA A 531 -4.71 -44.48 -18.37
C ALA A 531 -5.85 -45.48 -18.19
N ARG A 532 -6.63 -45.81 -19.22
CA ARG A 532 -7.66 -46.87 -19.13
C ARG A 532 -7.06 -48.25 -18.81
N ILE A 533 -5.91 -48.60 -19.39
CA ILE A 533 -5.21 -49.86 -19.09
C ILE A 533 -4.78 -49.88 -17.61
N GLU A 534 -4.23 -48.76 -17.13
CA GLU A 534 -3.81 -48.58 -15.75
C GLU A 534 -4.98 -48.71 -14.77
N ILE A 535 -6.07 -47.98 -15.02
CA ILE A 535 -7.29 -48.02 -14.19
C ILE A 535 -7.87 -49.44 -14.18
N SER A 536 -7.97 -50.10 -15.34
CA SER A 536 -8.51 -51.46 -15.42
C SER A 536 -7.69 -52.48 -14.62
N ALA A 537 -6.37 -52.37 -14.66
CA ALA A 537 -5.49 -53.23 -13.90
C ALA A 537 -5.58 -52.95 -12.39
N ARG A 538 -5.65 -51.67 -11.99
CA ARG A 538 -5.75 -51.26 -10.58
C ARG A 538 -7.08 -51.64 -9.93
N LEU A 539 -8.19 -51.45 -10.64
CA LEU A 539 -9.54 -51.76 -10.14
C LEU A 539 -9.96 -53.21 -10.39
N GLY A 540 -9.20 -53.96 -11.21
CA GLY A 540 -9.51 -55.35 -11.54
C GLY A 540 -10.77 -55.53 -12.40
N LEU A 541 -11.16 -54.51 -13.16
CA LEU A 541 -12.38 -54.53 -13.99
C LEU A 541 -12.21 -53.76 -15.31
N PRO A 542 -12.87 -54.19 -16.41
CA PRO A 542 -12.77 -53.50 -17.71
C PRO A 542 -13.36 -52.09 -17.65
N ILE A 543 -12.60 -51.10 -18.13
CA ILE A 543 -13.00 -49.68 -18.20
C ILE A 543 -13.07 -49.26 -19.66
N VAL A 544 -14.25 -48.82 -20.10
CA VAL A 544 -14.48 -48.35 -21.47
C VAL A 544 -14.31 -46.83 -21.57
N ASP A 545 -14.76 -46.09 -20.56
CA ASP A 545 -14.69 -44.63 -20.48
C ASP A 545 -14.49 -44.15 -19.02
N PHE A 546 -14.34 -42.85 -18.83
CA PHE A 546 -14.11 -42.24 -17.51
C PHE A 546 -15.38 -41.76 -16.81
N SER A 547 -16.57 -42.04 -17.36
CA SER A 547 -17.84 -41.54 -16.80
C SER A 547 -18.27 -42.28 -15.53
N THR A 548 -17.75 -43.50 -15.32
CA THR A 548 -18.11 -44.40 -14.23
C THR A 548 -17.24 -44.27 -12.98
N LEU A 549 -16.28 -43.35 -12.98
CA LEU A 549 -15.31 -43.17 -11.90
C LEU A 549 -15.01 -41.68 -11.64
N GLN A 550 -14.45 -41.40 -10.47
CA GLN A 550 -13.83 -40.12 -10.17
C GLN A 550 -12.33 -40.20 -10.47
N LEU A 551 -11.86 -39.40 -11.41
CA LEU A 551 -10.53 -39.47 -12.00
C LEU A 551 -9.72 -38.20 -11.74
N HIS A 552 -8.55 -38.36 -11.16
CA HIS A 552 -7.57 -37.29 -11.00
C HIS A 552 -6.35 -37.58 -11.86
N LEU A 553 -6.05 -36.73 -12.84
CA LEU A 553 -4.90 -36.88 -13.73
C LEU A 553 -3.80 -35.92 -13.32
N ILE A 554 -2.62 -36.44 -12.96
CA ILE A 554 -1.48 -35.65 -12.50
C ILE A 554 -0.26 -35.93 -13.36
N SER A 555 0.27 -34.90 -14.02
CA SER A 555 1.42 -35.07 -14.93
C SER A 555 2.42 -33.92 -14.84
N ARG A 556 3.69 -34.16 -15.20
CA ARG A 556 4.65 -33.09 -15.53
C ARG A 556 4.75 -32.80 -17.03
N GLY A 557 4.03 -33.55 -17.86
CA GLY A 557 3.93 -33.30 -19.29
C GLY A 557 2.50 -33.06 -19.76
N ASN A 558 2.24 -33.39 -21.02
CA ASN A 558 0.93 -33.20 -21.66
C ASN A 558 -0.05 -34.32 -21.30
N ILE A 559 -1.35 -34.00 -21.40
CA ILE A 559 -2.43 -34.97 -21.27
C ILE A 559 -3.16 -35.02 -22.61
N THR A 560 -3.25 -36.23 -23.18
CA THR A 560 -3.76 -36.44 -24.53
C THR A 560 -4.96 -37.39 -24.52
N PHE A 561 -6.06 -36.93 -25.10
CA PHE A 561 -7.25 -37.74 -25.35
C PHE A 561 -7.25 -38.20 -26.82
N VAL A 562 -7.06 -39.50 -27.06
CA VAL A 562 -6.86 -40.06 -28.40
C VAL A 562 -8.18 -40.38 -29.12
N GLY A 563 -9.29 -40.47 -28.39
CA GLY A 563 -10.61 -40.74 -28.95
C GLY A 563 -11.07 -39.69 -29.97
N GLY A 564 -11.83 -40.11 -30.99
CA GLY A 564 -12.44 -39.21 -31.98
C GLY A 564 -13.72 -38.51 -31.50
N GLY A 565 -14.27 -38.94 -30.36
CA GLY A 565 -15.50 -38.41 -29.76
C GLY A 565 -15.27 -37.74 -28.40
N LEU A 566 -16.33 -37.14 -27.84
CA LEU A 566 -16.28 -36.43 -26.57
C LEU A 566 -15.80 -37.33 -25.43
N THR A 567 -14.82 -36.85 -24.67
CA THR A 567 -14.44 -37.46 -23.39
C THR A 567 -15.17 -36.76 -22.25
N ILE A 568 -15.76 -37.54 -21.34
CA ILE A 568 -16.41 -37.03 -20.12
C ILE A 568 -15.66 -37.59 -18.92
N MET A 569 -15.24 -36.72 -18.01
CA MET A 569 -14.56 -37.09 -16.78
C MET A 569 -15.09 -36.28 -15.58
N ASN A 570 -15.18 -36.93 -14.42
CA ASN A 570 -15.48 -36.30 -13.14
C ASN A 570 -14.21 -36.33 -12.28
N GLY A 571 -13.76 -35.20 -11.73
CA GLY A 571 -12.52 -35.12 -10.96
C GLY A 571 -11.70 -33.88 -11.31
N SER A 572 -10.39 -34.02 -11.50
CA SER A 572 -9.50 -32.87 -11.78
C SER A 572 -8.27 -33.23 -12.62
N ILE A 573 -7.64 -32.19 -13.17
CA ILE A 573 -6.39 -32.27 -13.94
C ILE A 573 -5.35 -31.35 -13.29
N ILE A 574 -4.19 -31.90 -12.94
CA ILE A 574 -3.10 -31.14 -12.30
C ILE A 574 -1.82 -31.36 -13.12
N SER A 575 -1.25 -30.28 -13.65
CA SER A 575 0.06 -30.28 -14.27
C SER A 575 1.10 -29.58 -13.39
N LEU A 576 2.21 -30.28 -13.16
CA LEU A 576 3.34 -29.83 -12.34
C LEU A 576 4.58 -29.53 -13.18
N GLY A 577 4.44 -29.56 -14.51
CA GLY A 577 5.46 -29.21 -15.48
C GLY A 577 5.60 -27.71 -15.71
N SER A 578 6.54 -27.33 -16.58
CA SER A 578 6.76 -25.92 -16.99
C SER A 578 5.76 -25.43 -18.04
N THR A 579 5.18 -26.36 -18.81
CA THR A 579 4.15 -26.10 -19.82
C THR A 579 3.21 -27.27 -19.88
N PHE A 580 1.93 -27.00 -20.10
CA PHE A 580 0.90 -28.02 -20.15
C PHE A 580 -0.04 -27.80 -21.34
N ASN A 581 -0.22 -28.85 -22.14
CA ASN A 581 -1.20 -28.88 -23.21
C ASN A 581 -2.20 -29.99 -22.95
N ILE A 582 -3.48 -29.65 -23.06
CA ILE A 582 -4.57 -30.62 -23.17
C ILE A 582 -4.78 -30.87 -24.67
N ASN A 583 -4.48 -32.10 -25.12
CA ASN A 583 -4.52 -32.44 -26.55
C ASN A 583 -5.68 -33.38 -26.87
N THR A 584 -6.24 -33.23 -28.07
CA THR A 584 -7.22 -34.15 -28.68
C THR A 584 -6.72 -34.59 -30.05
N MET A 585 -6.30 -35.86 -30.19
CA MET A 585 -5.62 -36.34 -31.40
C MET A 585 -6.54 -37.00 -32.43
N GLY A 586 -7.57 -37.75 -31.99
CA GLY A 586 -8.50 -38.42 -32.91
C GLY A 586 -9.35 -37.43 -33.71
N ASN A 587 -9.65 -36.28 -33.10
CA ASN A 587 -10.32 -35.13 -33.70
C ASN A 587 -10.04 -33.90 -32.82
N PRO A 588 -9.47 -32.80 -33.34
CA PRO A 588 -9.23 -31.59 -32.55
C PRO A 588 -10.49 -31.05 -31.83
N TYR A 589 -11.67 -31.27 -32.43
CA TYR A 589 -12.96 -30.82 -31.93
C TYR A 589 -13.72 -31.85 -31.09
N ALA A 590 -13.11 -33.01 -30.78
CA ALA A 590 -13.71 -34.05 -29.95
C ALA A 590 -14.24 -33.48 -28.62
N GLY A 591 -13.49 -32.54 -28.05
CA GLY A 591 -13.85 -31.85 -26.81
C GLY A 591 -13.59 -32.69 -25.56
N LEU A 592 -13.64 -32.02 -24.42
CA LEU A 592 -13.54 -32.61 -23.09
C LEU A 592 -14.60 -31.97 -22.21
N THR A 593 -15.37 -32.77 -21.48
CA THR A 593 -16.22 -32.29 -20.39
C THR A 593 -15.62 -32.74 -19.07
N LEU A 594 -15.14 -31.78 -18.30
CA LEU A 594 -14.56 -31.96 -16.98
C LEU A 594 -15.51 -31.39 -15.93
N LYS A 595 -16.07 -32.26 -15.09
CA LYS A 595 -16.87 -31.85 -13.93
C LYS A 595 -16.01 -31.98 -12.67
N TYR A 596 -15.73 -30.85 -12.03
CA TYR A 596 -14.89 -30.83 -10.84
C TYR A 596 -15.48 -31.67 -9.71
N GLN A 597 -14.62 -32.47 -9.08
CA GLN A 597 -14.88 -33.16 -7.82
C GLN A 597 -13.60 -33.10 -6.97
N MET A 598 -13.76 -32.79 -5.68
CA MET A 598 -12.63 -32.84 -4.74
C MET A 598 -12.21 -34.31 -4.51
N PRO A 599 -10.91 -34.66 -4.54
CA PRO A 599 -10.48 -36.01 -4.22
C PRO A 599 -10.89 -36.43 -2.79
N SER A 600 -11.06 -37.72 -2.52
CA SER A 600 -11.30 -38.23 -1.17
C SER A 600 -10.04 -38.04 -0.30
N PRO A 601 -10.17 -38.00 1.04
CA PRO A 601 -9.01 -37.80 1.91
C PRO A 601 -7.83 -38.77 1.67
N PRO A 602 -8.04 -40.08 1.38
CA PRO A 602 -6.94 -40.97 1.00
C PRO A 602 -6.22 -40.54 -0.28
N ILE A 603 -6.98 -40.11 -1.29
CA ILE A 603 -6.41 -39.64 -2.57
C ILE A 603 -5.71 -38.29 -2.38
N GLN A 604 -6.27 -37.37 -1.59
CA GLN A 604 -5.61 -36.11 -1.24
C GLN A 604 -4.25 -36.37 -0.57
N GLN A 605 -4.22 -37.23 0.46
CA GLN A 605 -3.00 -37.58 1.18
C GLN A 605 -1.94 -38.20 0.26
N ASP A 606 -2.36 -39.07 -0.67
CA ASP A 606 -1.46 -39.68 -1.65
C ASP A 606 -0.87 -38.61 -2.60
N ILE A 607 -1.71 -37.70 -3.11
CA ILE A 607 -1.25 -36.58 -3.95
C ILE A 607 -0.27 -35.68 -3.19
N GLU A 608 -0.62 -35.27 -1.98
CA GLU A 608 0.23 -34.43 -1.13
C GLU A 608 1.57 -35.12 -0.82
N SER A 609 1.57 -36.43 -0.58
CA SER A 609 2.79 -37.19 -0.27
C SER A 609 3.70 -37.34 -1.48
N ASN A 610 3.14 -37.61 -2.66
CA ASN A 610 3.91 -37.82 -3.89
C ASN A 610 4.40 -36.51 -4.54
N THR A 611 3.66 -35.42 -4.35
CA THR A 611 3.98 -34.12 -4.94
C THR A 611 4.65 -33.16 -3.96
N GLY A 612 4.46 -33.36 -2.65
CA GLY A 612 4.82 -32.41 -1.60
C GLY A 612 4.06 -31.08 -1.68
N ILE A 613 3.02 -31.00 -2.51
CA ILE A 613 2.10 -29.86 -2.48
C ILE A 613 1.52 -29.81 -1.09
N GLN A 614 1.87 -28.76 -0.37
CA GLN A 614 1.14 -28.36 0.81
C GLN A 614 0.28 -27.19 0.38
N PRO A 615 -1.04 -27.20 0.67
CA PRO A 615 -1.82 -25.98 0.58
C PRO A 615 -0.98 -24.91 1.26
N SER A 616 -0.68 -23.82 0.57
CA SER A 616 -0.08 -22.70 1.25
C SER A 616 -1.08 -22.32 2.33
N GLN A 617 -0.78 -22.71 3.59
CA GLN A 617 -1.12 -21.85 4.69
C GLN A 617 -0.66 -20.50 4.19
N ALA A 618 -1.54 -19.50 4.25
CA ALA A 618 -1.03 -18.15 4.18
C ALA A 618 0.00 -18.12 5.31
N ILE A 619 1.27 -18.36 4.97
CA ILE A 619 2.38 -18.12 5.84
C ILE A 619 2.33 -16.61 5.86
N PHE A 620 1.48 -16.10 6.74
CA PHE A 620 1.74 -14.81 7.31
C PHE A 620 3.07 -15.05 7.99
N THR A 621 4.15 -14.76 7.27
CA THR A 621 5.45 -14.75 7.92
C THR A 621 5.31 -13.82 9.10
N GLN A 622 6.13 -14.01 10.13
CA GLN A 622 6.15 -13.05 11.23
C GLN A 622 6.28 -11.61 10.68
N ASN A 623 6.92 -11.43 9.52
CA ASN A 623 6.93 -10.19 8.74
C ASN A 623 5.55 -9.79 8.15
N ASP A 624 4.75 -10.69 7.56
CA ASP A 624 3.39 -10.37 7.08
C ASP A 624 2.36 -10.13 8.20
N ALA A 625 2.55 -10.79 9.36
CA ALA A 625 1.75 -10.56 10.56
C ALA A 625 2.14 -9.25 11.27
N ILE A 626 3.43 -8.89 11.23
CA ILE A 626 3.95 -7.58 11.67
C ILE A 626 3.51 -6.48 10.69
N GLU A 627 3.39 -6.76 9.39
CA GLU A 627 2.96 -5.78 8.37
C GLU A 627 1.45 -5.47 8.39
N ARG A 628 0.60 -6.31 9.00
CA ARG A 628 -0.86 -6.12 8.94
C ARG A 628 -1.52 -5.47 10.15
N LYS A 629 -0.90 -5.41 11.34
CA LYS A 629 -1.44 -4.66 12.51
C LYS A 629 -0.37 -4.25 13.52
N THR A 630 0.71 -3.58 13.11
CA THR A 630 1.57 -2.94 14.11
C THR A 630 0.97 -1.59 14.51
N LEU A 631 0.34 -1.54 15.68
CA LEU A 631 0.00 -0.27 16.33
C LEU A 631 1.29 0.33 16.88
N TYR A 632 1.72 1.44 16.30
CA TYR A 632 2.84 2.23 16.79
C TYR A 632 2.31 3.27 17.78
N ASP A 633 2.82 3.22 19.01
CA ASP A 633 2.52 4.23 20.03
C ASP A 633 3.70 5.20 20.11
N ILE A 634 3.44 6.50 19.99
CA ILE A 634 4.48 7.53 20.13
C ILE A 634 4.76 7.66 21.62
N LEU A 635 5.86 7.06 22.10
CA LEU A 635 6.21 7.12 23.52
C LEU A 635 6.76 8.49 23.91
N ARG A 636 7.59 9.08 23.05
CA ARG A 636 8.28 10.34 23.30
C ARG A 636 8.55 11.06 21.99
N ARG A 637 8.25 12.36 21.95
CA ARG A 637 8.85 13.30 21.02
C ARG A 637 9.91 14.06 21.79
N ASN A 638 11.18 13.89 21.45
CA ASN A 638 12.27 14.62 22.10
C ASN A 638 13.14 15.26 21.03
N MET A 639 13.62 16.48 21.23
CA MET A 639 14.67 17.02 20.36
C MET A 639 16.05 16.61 20.88
N VAL A 640 16.92 16.07 20.03
CA VAL A 640 18.30 15.74 20.40
C VAL A 640 19.22 16.76 19.75
N THR A 641 19.85 17.61 20.56
CA THR A 641 20.99 18.42 20.11
C THR A 641 22.21 17.53 20.01
N ARG A 642 22.83 17.45 18.83
CA ARG A 642 24.26 17.09 18.72
C ARG A 642 25.12 18.32 18.91
#